data_AF-A0A8J5QXA1-F1
#
_entry.id   AF-A0A8J5QXA1-F1
#
_cell.length_a   1.000
_cell.length_b   1.000
_cell.length_c   1.000
_cell.angle_alpha   90.00
_cell.angle_beta   90.00
_cell.angle_gamma   90.00
#
_symmetry.space_group_name_H-M   'P 1'
#
loop_
_entity.id
_entity.type
_entity.pdbx_description
1 polymer ?
#
loop_
_entity_poly.entity_id
_entity_poly.type
_entity_poly.pdbx_seq_one_letter_code
_entity_poly.pdbx_strand_id
1 'polypeptide(L)'
;MLILILLFITINFVNAQLIIGNIDLKLKEDPLQKITYRKDIDRQKYIRQLLGTENSSEFQNQSVEYPGYDGWYNNIGKPELGAIDTPLLRRWPAAYDDGVYKLAGSKRPQPLVLSESLLKGDIGTKSSTGKNALMVFFEYINIEIPEGHRYRKQTGHTQMPVLRTRYDERTGHSPNNPRQQLNEITPFLDGGLIYGTTKAWSNYLRMYSNGKVDQNGLLAFSHGGKFPEYNTIRLPMANPPPPARHGLYTNRHYTEEVERFFKLGNPRGNENPFLLTFGIIWFRWHNAVAKELKKQNPSWSGEKIYNEARKWVIASQQQIVFYEWLPQWLGMDLPKYKKEDHKIVEDLRGNVFGPLEFSRRDLMALNIQRARDHGLPDYNTARKAYNLPKVTSVDHFKKVSFEIKNKFLELYKSFDDVDIWVGGILETEDGPGELFRTIIADQFERIRNGDRFWFENKNNGYNTLFFFIYYVYNDVTDVGEKDLPANVFKVPVSEDDININCTREQIVKEGNCSDFYGYSTPCFHADPITSSKVDDCSDPGTYDYFSNSEISFFVTFAVVVAILGCFWGFLYWKLHEIQRNFSNKHVDFTKSCSSDIGVAGNMYTDNFLMELNIEREIVSRITAKAVLNQAITKSGRQKKVEQFFRVVFSQAFNIAHSEDELLQIDSKVAKEVIYTELTIIEFAEALSMRPDSEFVKKIFNLVDMDKNGFISFREFIDMLVLFLKGTAEEKLKLMFDMYDINRTGQLKREDFANMLRSFMETVNADISDDELQSIVHSMMDQAQIANKESIDLVDFKNILGEFNDKFSYAELEFNVNSNDTSKKLHAGKSTIRSTFIGEVKQTMESLYADPNDLKSRVEGKNYFHYLTLREHRGLRRITGYGVSITRGAASAMMFTYSSMLLTMCKNTITILRDTALQYYIPFDSAFEMHKYIACWALFFTAIHIVGHGFNFYHIATQTSDDLTCLFRNNFHATHEIPKFHYWMWSTMTGVTSIVLTIITGIIFVCSIPIIRQKLYKYFALGHKLYPLFYILMFLHGSGRLIQEPFFHYFFLCPVFIFTIDKIFSTTRKTVEIPLLNVTLLPSNVTCLIFQKPQYFQYKSGQWVRISCPALSANEYHPFTLSSAPHESTLSVHIRSVGPWTHNIRNKLDPNNKEFKILPRMDLMENRTRIGINMTSPLWSQVALESLRLHQS
;
A
#
# COMPACT_ATOMS: atom_id res chain seq x y z
N MET A 1 47.52 21.76 12.07
CA MET A 1 48.10 20.43 12.05
C MET A 1 47.61 19.60 13.24
N LEU A 2 46.96 20.19 14.26
CA LEU A 2 46.26 19.42 15.31
C LEU A 2 44.78 19.71 15.48
N ILE A 3 44.15 20.25 14.47
CA ILE A 3 42.82 20.81 14.68
C ILE A 3 41.71 19.87 14.28
N LEU A 4 42.00 19.01 13.33
CA LEU A 4 41.14 17.85 13.19
C LEU A 4 41.42 16.81 14.24
N ILE A 5 42.46 16.99 15.06
CA ILE A 5 42.53 16.40 16.40
C ILE A 5 41.62 17.17 17.36
N LEU A 6 41.63 18.51 17.39
CA LEU A 6 40.74 19.35 18.23
C LEU A 6 39.27 18.96 18.17
N LEU A 7 38.72 18.91 16.96
CA LEU A 7 37.32 18.62 16.72
C LEU A 7 36.99 17.13 16.72
N PHE A 8 37.99 16.28 16.55
CA PHE A 8 37.86 14.84 16.83
C PHE A 8 37.45 14.59 18.28
N ILE A 9 37.97 15.38 19.22
CA ILE A 9 37.57 15.28 20.63
C ILE A 9 36.34 16.12 20.92
N THR A 10 36.04 17.14 20.09
CA THR A 10 34.77 17.86 20.21
C THR A 10 33.58 17.08 19.60
N ILE A 11 33.80 16.05 18.77
CA ILE A 11 32.74 15.07 18.46
C ILE A 11 32.35 14.35 19.76
N ASN A 12 33.27 14.15 20.71
CA ASN A 12 32.95 13.71 22.07
C ASN A 12 32.35 14.80 22.98
N PHE A 13 32.16 16.03 22.49
CA PHE A 13 31.62 17.13 23.27
C PHE A 13 30.13 17.26 23.21
N VAL A 14 29.59 17.04 22.02
CA VAL A 14 28.15 16.83 21.90
C VAL A 14 27.85 15.43 22.45
N ASN A 15 28.78 14.47 22.27
CA ASN A 15 28.60 13.06 22.55
C ASN A 15 29.48 12.47 23.68
N ALA A 16 28.88 12.28 24.87
CA ALA A 16 29.27 11.30 25.90
C ALA A 16 30.26 11.69 27.03
N GLN A 17 29.72 11.69 28.27
CA GLN A 17 30.33 11.73 29.60
C GLN A 17 30.14 10.44 30.48
N LEU A 18 31.03 9.43 30.48
CA LEU A 18 30.94 8.31 31.46
C LEU A 18 32.24 8.17 32.25
N ILE A 19 32.14 8.24 33.58
CA ILE A 19 32.56 7.26 34.61
C ILE A 19 32.32 7.92 35.98
N ILE A 20 31.63 7.22 36.88
CA ILE A 20 31.44 7.64 38.28
C ILE A 20 32.60 7.13 39.12
N GLY A 21 33.24 8.06 39.81
CA GLY A 21 33.92 7.88 41.09
C GLY A 21 34.10 9.29 41.66
N ASN A 22 33.64 9.54 42.89
CA ASN A 22 33.95 10.78 43.61
C ASN A 22 35.48 10.94 43.65
N ILE A 23 36.02 11.84 42.83
CA ILE A 23 37.42 12.23 42.91
C ILE A 23 37.44 13.73 43.15
N ASP A 24 37.96 14.04 44.33
CA ASP A 24 38.17 15.38 44.86
C ASP A 24 39.01 16.19 43.85
N LEU A 25 38.46 17.32 43.40
CA LEU A 25 39.09 18.24 42.44
C LEU A 25 40.25 18.95 43.14
N LYS A 26 41.42 18.32 43.12
CA LYS A 26 42.70 19.00 43.25
C LYS A 26 43.59 18.58 42.09
N LEU A 27 43.66 19.44 41.07
CA LEU A 27 44.88 19.56 40.27
C LEU A 27 46.01 19.87 41.26
N LYS A 28 46.65 18.83 41.79
CA LYS A 28 47.95 18.98 42.42
C LYS A 28 48.87 19.48 41.32
N GLU A 29 49.49 20.62 41.59
CA GLU A 29 50.56 21.18 40.80
C GLU A 29 51.62 20.10 40.46
N ASP A 30 52.05 20.12 39.21
CA ASP A 30 53.16 19.39 38.55
C ASP A 30 53.01 17.88 38.26
N PRO A 31 53.00 17.52 36.95
CA PRO A 31 54.24 17.46 36.16
C PRO A 31 54.11 18.09 34.76
N LEU A 32 53.69 19.36 34.68
CA LEU A 32 53.66 20.13 33.43
C LEU A 32 54.91 21.00 33.25
N GLN A 33 55.84 21.00 34.21
CA GLN A 33 57.10 21.71 34.07
C GLN A 33 58.08 21.05 33.07
N LYS A 34 58.36 21.81 32.00
CA LYS A 34 59.51 21.76 31.08
C LYS A 34 59.63 20.54 30.15
N ILE A 35 58.76 20.49 29.13
CA ILE A 35 59.16 19.90 27.84
C ILE A 35 60.01 20.95 27.10
N THR A 36 61.33 20.75 27.06
CA THR A 36 62.22 21.60 26.26
C THR A 36 62.25 21.05 24.84
N TYR A 37 61.64 21.73 23.87
CA TYR A 37 61.75 21.40 22.45
C TYR A 37 63.21 21.54 22.03
N ARG A 38 63.91 20.42 21.82
CA ARG A 38 65.30 20.42 21.32
C ARG A 38 65.32 19.66 19.99
N LYS A 39 65.65 20.36 18.90
CA LYS A 39 65.80 19.79 17.54
C LYS A 39 66.98 18.79 17.45
N ASP A 40 67.86 18.75 18.45
CA ASP A 40 69.14 18.03 18.44
C ASP A 40 69.11 16.54 18.82
N ILE A 41 67.92 15.90 18.89
CA ILE A 41 67.87 14.45 19.16
C ILE A 41 68.23 13.69 17.89
N ASP A 42 69.35 12.96 17.94
CA ASP A 42 69.83 12.09 16.86
C ASP A 42 68.70 11.20 16.31
N ARG A 43 68.29 11.47 15.07
CA ARG A 43 67.18 10.81 14.36
C ARG A 43 67.31 9.28 14.39
N GLN A 44 68.53 8.74 14.33
CA GLN A 44 68.74 7.30 14.39
C GLN A 44 68.58 6.73 15.80
N LYS A 45 68.92 7.51 16.84
CA LYS A 45 68.70 7.13 18.24
C LYS A 45 67.21 7.19 18.58
N TYR A 46 66.49 8.19 18.08
CA TYR A 46 65.04 8.31 18.21
C TYR A 46 64.32 7.14 17.55
N ILE A 47 64.64 6.78 16.30
CA ILE A 47 64.09 5.60 15.61
C ILE A 47 64.41 4.31 16.37
N ARG A 48 65.67 4.10 16.81
CA ARG A 48 66.06 2.90 17.59
C ARG A 48 65.35 2.78 18.94
N GLN A 49 65.11 3.90 19.61
CA GLN A 49 64.28 3.95 20.82
C GLN A 49 62.82 3.64 20.49
N LEU A 50 62.25 4.25 19.43
CA LEU A 50 60.89 4.05 18.90
C LEU A 50 60.51 2.57 18.72
N LEU A 51 61.51 1.72 18.51
CA LEU A 51 61.39 0.30 18.16
C LEU A 51 61.83 -0.63 19.30
N GLY A 52 62.18 -0.11 20.48
CA GLY A 52 62.50 -0.91 21.66
C GLY A 52 63.79 -1.74 21.57
N THR A 53 64.80 -1.26 20.83
CA THR A 53 66.00 -2.05 20.51
C THR A 53 67.07 -2.11 21.62
N GLU A 54 66.90 -1.44 22.77
CA GLU A 54 67.91 -1.46 23.85
C GLU A 54 67.80 -2.66 24.82
N ASN A 55 66.69 -3.42 24.85
CA ASN A 55 66.57 -4.65 25.66
C ASN A 55 65.57 -5.63 25.02
N SER A 56 66.00 -6.38 24.01
CA SER A 56 65.13 -7.22 23.15
C SER A 56 65.05 -8.71 23.52
N SER A 57 65.61 -9.15 24.66
CA SER A 57 65.62 -10.58 25.03
C SER A 57 64.43 -11.04 25.89
N GLU A 58 63.65 -10.16 26.53
CA GLU A 58 62.52 -10.57 27.41
C GLU A 58 61.12 -10.41 26.80
N PHE A 59 60.97 -9.74 25.65
CA PHE A 59 59.66 -9.27 25.17
C PHE A 59 58.90 -10.21 24.20
N GLN A 60 59.39 -11.43 23.94
CA GLN A 60 58.79 -12.28 22.90
C GLN A 60 57.58 -13.14 23.35
N ASN A 61 57.17 -13.12 24.63
CA ASN A 61 56.20 -14.12 25.14
C ASN A 61 54.97 -13.59 25.88
N GLN A 62 54.67 -12.29 25.87
CA GLN A 62 53.40 -11.77 26.42
C GLN A 62 52.35 -11.58 25.31
N SER A 63 51.19 -12.20 25.47
CA SER A 63 50.02 -11.96 24.61
C SER A 63 49.49 -10.54 24.87
N VAL A 64 49.75 -9.62 23.94
CA VAL A 64 49.25 -8.24 24.02
C VAL A 64 47.84 -8.16 23.45
N GLU A 65 46.90 -7.62 24.24
CA GLU A 65 45.55 -7.31 23.78
C GLU A 65 45.56 -5.99 22.98
N TYR A 66 44.98 -6.01 21.78
CA TYR A 66 44.84 -4.83 20.94
C TYR A 66 43.50 -4.13 21.21
N PRO A 67 43.44 -2.79 21.09
CA PRO A 67 42.18 -2.07 21.25
C PRO A 67 41.15 -2.55 20.23
N GLY A 68 39.90 -2.69 20.67
CA GLY A 68 38.75 -2.95 19.78
C GLY A 68 38.56 -1.83 18.74
N TYR A 69 37.67 -2.04 17.78
CA TYR A 69 37.35 -1.02 16.75
C TYR A 69 36.14 -0.18 17.14
N ASP A 70 35.25 -0.75 17.93
CA ASP A 70 33.91 -0.26 18.25
C ASP A 70 33.82 0.22 19.71
N GLY A 71 34.94 0.28 20.43
CA GLY A 71 35.04 0.74 21.82
C GLY A 71 34.51 -0.23 22.88
N TRP A 72 33.95 -1.38 22.48
CA TRP A 72 33.48 -2.41 23.41
C TRP A 72 34.65 -3.03 24.18
N TYR A 73 34.38 -3.44 25.42
CA TYR A 73 35.33 -4.08 26.33
C TYR A 73 36.57 -3.24 26.70
N ASN A 74 36.54 -1.92 26.46
CA ASN A 74 37.56 -1.02 27.01
C ASN A 74 37.50 -1.06 28.55
N ASN A 75 36.31 -0.88 29.13
CA ASN A 75 36.07 -1.07 30.55
C ASN A 75 35.67 -2.52 30.88
N ILE A 76 36.34 -3.12 31.87
CA ILE A 76 36.14 -4.54 32.25
C ILE A 76 34.81 -4.76 32.99
N GLY A 77 34.41 -3.82 33.86
CA GLY A 77 33.20 -3.95 34.68
C GLY A 77 31.91 -3.56 33.94
N LYS A 78 32.03 -2.71 32.93
CA LYS A 78 30.92 -2.26 32.07
C LYS A 78 31.39 -2.17 30.61
N PRO A 79 31.36 -3.30 29.86
CA PRO A 79 31.89 -3.38 28.51
C PRO A 79 31.32 -2.38 27.50
N GLU A 80 30.12 -1.87 27.75
CA GLU A 80 29.43 -0.89 26.91
C GLU A 80 29.96 0.55 27.07
N LEU A 81 30.77 0.84 28.10
CA LEU A 81 31.29 2.18 28.34
C LEU A 81 32.27 2.60 27.24
N GLY A 82 31.83 3.56 26.43
CA GLY A 82 32.60 4.06 25.30
C GLY A 82 32.48 3.22 24.04
N ALA A 83 31.50 2.33 23.98
CA ALA A 83 31.12 1.67 22.74
C ALA A 83 30.39 2.63 21.77
N ILE A 84 30.50 2.36 20.47
CA ILE A 84 29.68 3.03 19.44
C ILE A 84 28.19 2.74 19.63
N ASP A 85 27.33 3.60 19.09
CA ASP A 85 25.86 3.52 19.18
C ASP A 85 25.36 3.50 20.64
N THR A 86 26.12 4.05 21.58
CA THR A 86 25.69 4.25 22.97
C THR A 86 25.23 5.69 23.25
N PRO A 87 24.32 5.90 24.22
CA PRO A 87 23.81 7.22 24.51
C PRO A 87 24.86 8.22 24.99
N LEU A 88 24.67 9.48 24.60
CA LEU A 88 25.48 10.59 25.09
C LEU A 88 25.11 10.88 26.52
N LEU A 89 26.11 10.96 27.37
CA LEU A 89 25.85 11.27 28.75
C LEU A 89 25.78 12.75 29.01
N ARG A 90 25.12 13.02 30.12
CA ARG A 90 24.66 14.35 30.48
C ARG A 90 25.04 14.61 31.92
N ARG A 91 25.77 15.71 32.15
CA ARG A 91 26.04 16.21 33.51
C ARG A 91 24.80 16.76 34.19
N TRP A 92 23.81 17.17 33.39
CA TRP A 92 22.55 17.74 33.82
C TRP A 92 21.39 17.06 33.09
N PRO A 93 20.19 16.90 33.70
CA PRO A 93 19.03 16.37 33.01
C PRO A 93 18.72 17.12 31.70
N ALA A 94 18.20 16.41 30.70
CA ALA A 94 17.85 17.00 29.41
C ALA A 94 16.76 18.08 29.57
N ALA A 95 17.01 19.28 29.05
CA ALA A 95 16.16 20.45 29.20
C ALA A 95 15.15 20.61 28.05
N TYR A 96 14.40 19.55 27.73
CA TYR A 96 13.35 19.60 26.72
C TYR A 96 12.11 20.37 27.20
N ASP A 97 11.42 21.05 26.29
CA ASP A 97 10.26 21.89 26.65
C ASP A 97 9.07 21.07 27.18
N ASP A 98 8.92 19.84 26.71
CA ASP A 98 7.95 18.87 27.22
C ASP A 98 8.54 17.92 28.27
N GLY A 99 9.81 18.13 28.65
CA GLY A 99 10.58 17.24 29.51
C GLY A 99 10.96 15.90 28.88
N VAL A 100 10.69 15.67 27.59
CA VAL A 100 10.88 14.37 26.93
C VAL A 100 11.68 14.45 25.64
N TYR A 101 11.19 15.15 24.61
CA TYR A 101 11.82 15.15 23.28
C TYR A 101 11.57 16.42 22.46
N LYS A 102 10.61 17.27 22.84
CA LYS A 102 10.33 18.53 22.15
C LYS A 102 11.51 19.48 22.32
N LEU A 103 11.98 20.05 21.20
CA LEU A 103 13.17 20.91 21.15
C LEU A 103 13.20 21.90 22.31
N ALA A 104 14.36 22.07 22.93
CA ALA A 104 14.52 23.00 24.03
C ALA A 104 14.42 24.45 23.55
N GLY A 105 13.86 25.31 24.39
CA GLY A 105 13.95 26.75 24.20
C GLY A 105 13.01 27.28 23.12
N SER A 106 11.75 26.81 23.04
CA SER A 106 10.75 27.38 22.11
C SER A 106 10.51 28.89 22.31
N LYS A 107 10.88 29.43 23.47
CA LYS A 107 10.76 30.86 23.80
C LYS A 107 12.03 31.67 23.49
N ARG A 108 13.11 31.00 23.06
CA ARG A 108 14.41 31.63 22.75
C ARG A 108 14.38 32.23 21.34
N PRO A 109 15.22 33.24 21.04
CA PRO A 109 15.28 33.87 19.72
C PRO A 109 15.61 32.89 18.60
N GLN A 110 15.29 33.27 17.36
CA GLN A 110 15.57 32.42 16.19
C GLN A 110 17.09 32.24 15.98
N PRO A 111 17.58 31.01 15.69
CA PRO A 111 19.01 30.74 15.53
C PRO A 111 19.73 31.57 14.47
N LEU A 112 19.06 31.85 13.34
CA LEU A 112 19.67 32.63 12.25
C LEU A 112 19.86 34.10 12.64
N VAL A 113 18.87 34.69 13.33
CA VAL A 113 18.97 36.05 13.86
C VAL A 113 20.10 36.17 14.88
N LEU A 114 20.26 35.16 15.75
CA LEU A 114 21.36 35.10 16.72
C LEU A 114 22.72 35.03 16.02
N SER A 115 22.85 34.18 15.00
CA SER A 115 24.07 34.06 14.19
C SER A 115 24.46 35.39 13.54
N GLU A 116 23.53 36.04 12.85
CA GLU A 116 23.81 37.28 12.12
C GLU A 116 24.04 38.49 13.03
N SER A 117 23.30 38.58 14.13
CA SER A 117 23.32 39.75 15.01
C SER A 117 24.47 39.71 16.01
N LEU A 118 24.85 38.53 16.48
CA LEU A 118 25.83 38.37 17.58
C LEU A 118 27.17 37.79 17.12
N LEU A 119 27.21 37.01 16.04
CA LEU A 119 28.39 36.22 15.67
C LEU A 119 29.03 36.64 14.33
N LYS A 120 28.54 37.69 13.68
CA LYS A 120 29.06 38.16 12.39
C LYS A 120 30.45 38.80 12.50
N GLY A 121 31.38 38.36 11.65
CA GLY A 121 32.75 38.88 11.55
C GLY A 121 33.19 39.30 10.14
N ASP A 122 34.14 40.23 10.08
CA ASP A 122 34.87 40.59 8.85
C ASP A 122 36.07 39.66 8.65
N ILE A 123 36.38 39.33 7.39
CA ILE A 123 37.51 38.48 7.01
C ILE A 123 38.84 39.26 7.20
N GLY A 124 39.83 38.63 7.81
CA GLY A 124 41.20 39.18 7.93
C GLY A 124 41.63 39.59 9.34
N THR A 125 40.85 39.25 10.37
CA THR A 125 41.30 39.37 11.76
C THR A 125 42.43 38.34 12.03
N LYS A 126 43.60 38.85 12.42
CA LYS A 126 44.76 38.01 12.73
C LYS A 126 44.61 37.33 14.09
N SER A 127 45.14 36.13 14.16
CA SER A 127 45.43 35.44 15.41
C SER A 127 46.65 36.09 16.09
N SER A 128 46.53 36.38 17.37
CA SER A 128 47.45 37.21 18.17
C SER A 128 48.48 36.50 19.06
N THR A 129 48.36 35.18 19.23
CA THR A 129 49.36 34.23 19.78
C THR A 129 50.00 33.48 18.62
N GLY A 130 49.74 33.91 17.38
CA GLY A 130 50.22 33.21 16.20
C GLY A 130 49.73 31.77 16.08
N LYS A 131 48.50 31.48 16.54
CA LYS A 131 47.82 30.23 16.17
C LYS A 131 47.50 30.26 14.67
N ASN A 132 47.71 29.15 13.97
CA ASN A 132 47.58 29.08 12.51
C ASN A 132 46.20 28.55 12.04
N ALA A 133 45.89 28.79 10.76
CA ALA A 133 44.59 28.55 10.11
C ALA A 133 44.11 27.10 10.09
N LEU A 134 44.87 26.18 10.65
CA LEU A 134 44.51 24.79 10.62
C LEU A 134 43.22 24.50 11.44
N MET A 135 42.52 25.51 12.06
CA MET A 135 41.74 25.58 13.34
C MET A 135 40.18 25.34 13.42
N VAL A 136 39.43 24.80 12.43
CA VAL A 136 37.94 24.93 12.37
C VAL A 136 37.13 23.65 11.97
N PHE A 137 35.83 23.48 12.40
CA PHE A 137 34.60 22.90 11.68
C PHE A 137 33.37 22.35 12.54
N PHE A 138 32.10 22.14 12.01
CA PHE A 138 30.80 21.73 12.71
C PHE A 138 29.59 21.10 11.86
N GLU A 139 28.39 20.71 12.43
CA GLU A 139 27.13 20.17 11.75
C GLU A 139 25.69 20.28 12.52
N TYR A 140 24.52 19.92 11.87
CA TYR A 140 23.18 20.61 11.59
C TYR A 140 21.72 20.32 12.23
N ILE A 141 20.74 21.28 12.50
CA ILE A 141 19.18 21.10 12.63
C ILE A 141 18.24 22.26 12.10
N ASN A 142 16.90 22.06 11.85
CA ASN A 142 15.92 22.90 11.09
C ASN A 142 15.87 24.36 11.58
N ILE A 143 16.00 25.33 10.67
CA ILE A 143 16.05 26.77 11.01
C ILE A 143 15.03 27.56 10.20
N GLU A 144 14.24 28.40 10.87
CA GLU A 144 13.38 29.38 10.18
C GLU A 144 14.21 30.46 9.49
N ILE A 145 13.80 30.83 8.28
CA ILE A 145 14.46 31.84 7.45
C ILE A 145 13.63 33.14 7.50
N PRO A 146 14.17 34.26 8.01
CA PRO A 146 13.48 35.55 8.04
C PRO A 146 13.04 36.04 6.66
N GLU A 147 12.02 36.91 6.62
CA GLU A 147 11.55 37.54 5.39
C GLU A 147 12.62 38.46 4.77
N GLY A 148 12.80 38.40 3.45
CA GLY A 148 13.85 39.15 2.74
C GLY A 148 15.28 38.57 2.83
N HIS A 149 15.49 37.47 3.56
CA HIS A 149 16.81 36.85 3.71
C HIS A 149 17.30 36.15 2.43
N ARG A 150 18.62 36.14 2.17
CA ARG A 150 19.25 35.56 0.95
C ARG A 150 18.97 34.07 0.68
N TYR A 151 18.52 33.33 1.69
CA TYR A 151 18.11 31.92 1.55
C TYR A 151 16.65 31.75 1.11
N ARG A 152 15.83 32.80 1.22
CA ARG A 152 14.40 32.80 0.89
C ARG A 152 14.18 33.36 -0.52
N LYS A 153 14.71 32.65 -1.53
CA LYS A 153 14.61 33.05 -2.95
C LYS A 153 13.33 32.59 -3.65
N GLN A 154 12.67 31.54 -3.14
CA GLN A 154 11.45 30.96 -3.73
C GLN A 154 10.26 31.10 -2.78
N THR A 155 9.06 31.28 -3.33
CA THR A 155 7.80 31.34 -2.58
C THR A 155 7.55 29.98 -1.90
N GLY A 156 7.45 29.97 -0.57
CA GLY A 156 7.25 28.75 0.24
C GLY A 156 8.51 28.25 0.97
N HIS A 157 9.71 28.71 0.61
CA HIS A 157 10.95 28.36 1.32
C HIS A 157 11.14 29.22 2.59
N THR A 158 10.27 29.00 3.58
CA THR A 158 10.28 29.72 4.86
C THR A 158 11.21 29.09 5.90
N GLN A 159 11.70 27.88 5.64
CA GLN A 159 12.53 27.10 6.56
C GLN A 159 13.66 26.38 5.82
N MET A 160 14.80 26.26 6.49
CA MET A 160 15.92 25.42 6.11
C MET A 160 15.73 24.06 6.80
N PRO A 161 15.48 22.97 6.04
CA PRO A 161 15.27 21.64 6.58
C PRO A 161 16.60 20.98 6.93
N VAL A 162 16.57 20.19 7.99
CA VAL A 162 17.70 19.60 8.65
C VAL A 162 17.23 18.57 9.71
N LEU A 163 17.84 17.40 9.62
CA LEU A 163 17.45 16.23 10.37
C LEU A 163 17.93 16.27 11.82
N ARG A 164 17.03 15.92 12.76
CA ARG A 164 17.36 15.72 14.17
C ARG A 164 18.38 14.59 14.32
N THR A 165 19.27 14.67 15.31
CA THR A 165 20.30 13.64 15.51
C THR A 165 19.67 12.29 15.86
N ARG A 166 20.31 11.20 15.42
CA ARG A 166 19.98 9.82 15.82
C ARG A 166 20.01 9.71 17.36
N TYR A 167 19.09 8.92 17.89
CA TYR A 167 18.87 8.77 19.32
C TYR A 167 18.54 7.31 19.66
N ASP A 168 18.71 6.93 20.92
CA ASP A 168 18.36 5.59 21.40
C ASP A 168 16.84 5.44 21.36
N GLU A 169 16.33 4.53 20.52
CA GLU A 169 14.90 4.28 20.34
C GLU A 169 14.20 3.84 21.65
N ARG A 170 14.95 3.39 22.67
CA ARG A 170 14.43 3.06 24.02
C ARG A 170 14.16 4.30 24.88
N THR A 171 14.58 5.47 24.45
CA THR A 171 14.48 6.75 25.18
C THR A 171 13.54 7.73 24.47
N GLY A 172 13.14 8.83 25.12
CA GLY A 172 12.32 9.87 24.51
C GLY A 172 10.82 9.58 24.46
N HIS A 173 10.33 8.65 25.28
CA HIS A 173 8.91 8.30 25.40
C HIS A 173 8.28 8.73 26.73
N SER A 174 9.07 9.18 27.71
CA SER A 174 8.59 9.56 29.04
C SER A 174 9.53 10.56 29.73
N PRO A 175 9.04 11.41 30.66
CA PRO A 175 9.88 12.39 31.38
C PRO A 175 11.01 11.77 32.20
N ASN A 176 10.81 10.54 32.69
CA ASN A 176 11.84 9.82 33.45
C ASN A 176 12.95 9.22 32.56
N ASN A 177 12.73 9.17 31.24
CA ASN A 177 13.72 8.71 30.27
C ASN A 177 13.65 9.57 29.00
N PRO A 178 14.07 10.85 29.10
CA PRO A 178 14.03 11.78 27.98
C PRO A 178 14.93 11.32 26.84
N ARG A 179 14.77 11.92 25.66
CA ARG A 179 15.51 11.55 24.45
C ARG A 179 17.02 11.67 24.65
N GLN A 180 17.74 10.59 24.34
CA GLN A 180 19.20 10.54 24.42
C GLN A 180 19.78 10.25 23.05
N GLN A 181 20.57 11.18 22.52
CA GLN A 181 21.26 11.02 21.25
C GLN A 181 22.30 9.89 21.35
N LEU A 182 22.71 9.33 20.21
CA LEU A 182 23.73 8.27 20.16
C LEU A 182 25.07 8.82 19.68
N ASN A 183 26.16 8.23 20.17
CA ASN A 183 27.48 8.48 19.61
C ASN A 183 27.76 7.49 18.48
N GLU A 184 27.88 7.97 17.25
CA GLU A 184 28.15 7.13 16.08
C GLU A 184 29.64 6.75 15.94
N ILE A 185 30.50 7.30 16.81
CA ILE A 185 31.93 6.97 16.91
C ILE A 185 32.32 6.60 18.35
N THR A 186 33.52 6.06 18.53
CA THR A 186 34.07 5.77 19.86
C THR A 186 34.49 7.08 20.54
N PRO A 187 34.29 7.22 21.86
CA PRO A 187 34.73 8.40 22.58
C PRO A 187 36.18 8.42 22.99
N PHE A 188 36.88 7.32 22.75
CA PHE A 188 38.31 7.20 23.00
C PHE A 188 39.12 7.79 21.83
N LEU A 189 40.37 8.14 22.12
CA LEU A 189 41.35 8.47 21.10
C LEU A 189 42.04 7.19 20.64
N ASP A 190 41.28 6.30 20.00
CA ASP A 190 41.66 4.93 19.63
C ASP A 190 41.93 4.74 18.13
N GLY A 191 42.07 5.86 17.40
CA GLY A 191 42.27 5.87 15.96
C GLY A 191 41.04 5.43 15.14
N GLY A 192 39.83 5.36 15.71
CA GLY A 192 38.62 4.94 15.00
C GLY A 192 38.31 5.72 13.72
N LEU A 193 38.72 6.97 13.64
CA LEU A 193 38.55 7.81 12.43
C LEU A 193 39.70 7.68 11.42
N ILE A 194 40.77 6.96 11.77
CA ILE A 194 41.84 6.52 10.85
C ILE A 194 41.48 5.12 10.31
N TYR A 195 41.01 4.23 11.19
CA TYR A 195 40.84 2.80 10.90
C TYR A 195 39.38 2.35 10.71
N GLY A 196 38.41 3.24 10.91
CA GLY A 196 36.99 2.90 10.97
C GLY A 196 36.57 2.37 12.35
N THR A 197 35.27 2.48 12.65
CA THR A 197 34.68 2.06 13.94
C THR A 197 34.22 0.60 13.98
N THR A 198 34.45 -0.16 12.90
CA THR A 198 34.11 -1.58 12.83
C THR A 198 35.24 -2.37 12.16
N LYS A 199 35.40 -3.65 12.53
CA LYS A 199 36.38 -4.53 11.88
C LYS A 199 36.14 -4.64 10.37
N ALA A 200 34.89 -4.67 9.94
CA ALA A 200 34.53 -4.71 8.52
C ALA A 200 35.09 -3.48 7.79
N TRP A 201 34.84 -2.27 8.31
CA TRP A 201 35.38 -1.03 7.75
C TRP A 201 36.92 -1.06 7.67
N SER A 202 37.57 -1.43 8.76
CA SER A 202 39.04 -1.57 8.82
C SER A 202 39.60 -2.54 7.78
N ASN A 203 38.95 -3.69 7.58
CA ASN A 203 39.35 -4.65 6.56
C ASN A 203 39.24 -4.05 5.15
N TYR A 204 38.20 -3.28 4.86
CA TYR A 204 38.02 -2.61 3.56
C TYR A 204 39.07 -1.51 3.31
N LEU A 205 39.53 -0.81 4.36
CA LEU A 205 40.63 0.15 4.22
C LEU A 205 41.96 -0.52 3.82
N ARG A 206 42.13 -1.80 4.13
CA ARG A 206 43.33 -2.60 3.82
C ARG A 206 43.26 -3.36 2.50
N MET A 207 42.06 -3.47 1.91
CA MET A 207 41.82 -4.29 0.72
C MET A 207 42.01 -3.46 -0.55
N TYR A 208 42.79 -3.91 -1.53
CA TYR A 208 42.91 -3.23 -2.83
C TYR A 208 41.66 -3.47 -3.71
N SER A 209 41.53 -2.72 -4.80
CA SER A 209 40.41 -2.86 -5.75
C SER A 209 40.28 -4.26 -6.37
N ASN A 210 41.34 -5.08 -6.33
CA ASN A 210 41.32 -6.48 -6.76
C ASN A 210 40.81 -7.47 -5.69
N GLY A 211 40.33 -6.97 -4.54
CA GLY A 211 39.81 -7.79 -3.44
C GLY A 211 40.88 -8.44 -2.55
N LYS A 212 42.17 -8.17 -2.76
CA LYS A 212 43.25 -8.71 -1.93
C LYS A 212 43.66 -7.74 -0.83
N VAL A 213 43.94 -8.26 0.35
CA VAL A 213 44.52 -7.49 1.47
C VAL A 213 46.04 -7.48 1.34
N ASP A 214 46.68 -6.37 1.71
CA ASP A 214 48.13 -6.25 1.70
C ASP A 214 48.80 -7.25 2.66
N GLN A 215 49.73 -8.06 2.14
CA GLN A 215 50.41 -9.10 2.92
C GLN A 215 51.42 -8.55 3.94
N ASN A 216 51.85 -7.30 3.77
CA ASN A 216 52.79 -6.62 4.67
C ASN A 216 52.09 -5.80 5.74
N GLY A 217 50.75 -5.87 5.84
CA GLY A 217 49.99 -5.16 6.87
C GLY A 217 49.77 -3.68 6.59
N LEU A 218 49.92 -3.24 5.33
CA LEU A 218 49.69 -1.85 4.93
C LEU A 218 48.19 -1.55 4.74
N LEU A 219 47.83 -0.28 4.84
CA LEU A 219 46.57 0.24 4.30
C LEU A 219 46.67 0.33 2.77
N ALA A 220 45.58 0.01 2.07
CA ALA A 220 45.56 0.00 0.62
C ALA A 220 45.81 1.40 0.05
N PHE A 221 46.71 1.48 -0.93
CA PHE A 221 47.25 2.75 -1.43
C PHE A 221 47.16 2.88 -2.95
N SER A 222 47.14 4.12 -3.40
CA SER A 222 47.17 4.53 -4.81
C SER A 222 48.31 5.55 -5.08
N HIS A 223 48.49 5.98 -6.33
CA HIS A 223 49.44 7.04 -6.74
C HIS A 223 50.85 6.87 -6.17
N GLY A 224 51.44 5.68 -6.35
CA GLY A 224 52.80 5.39 -5.87
C GLY A 224 52.94 5.30 -4.34
N GLY A 225 51.85 5.02 -3.63
CA GLY A 225 51.85 4.87 -2.16
C GLY A 225 51.60 6.15 -1.37
N LYS A 226 51.37 7.28 -2.06
CA LYS A 226 51.19 8.59 -1.43
C LYS A 226 49.75 8.87 -1.00
N PHE A 227 48.76 8.15 -1.52
CA PHE A 227 47.34 8.39 -1.21
C PHE A 227 46.63 7.08 -0.89
N PRO A 228 45.52 7.11 -0.13
CA PRO A 228 44.66 5.95 0.03
C PRO A 228 44.11 5.46 -1.31
N GLU A 229 43.68 4.21 -1.36
CA GLU A 229 42.94 3.68 -2.50
C GLU A 229 41.55 4.37 -2.63
N TYR A 230 41.01 4.44 -3.84
CA TYR A 230 39.67 4.95 -4.09
C TYR A 230 38.58 4.05 -3.49
N ASN A 231 37.40 4.62 -3.24
CA ASN A 231 36.25 3.94 -2.64
C ASN A 231 35.46 3.07 -3.64
N THR A 232 36.15 2.18 -4.36
CA THR A 232 35.57 1.28 -5.38
C THR A 232 34.53 0.30 -4.82
N ILE A 233 34.58 0.02 -3.51
CA ILE A 233 33.65 -0.87 -2.81
C ILE A 233 32.42 -0.11 -2.27
N ARG A 234 32.38 1.22 -2.46
CA ARG A 234 31.26 2.09 -2.05
C ARG A 234 30.96 2.00 -0.54
N LEU A 235 31.99 2.15 0.30
CA LEU A 235 31.78 2.47 1.71
C LEU A 235 30.85 3.68 1.81
N PRO A 236 29.96 3.74 2.82
CA PRO A 236 28.95 4.79 2.97
C PRO A 236 29.57 6.11 3.44
N MET A 237 30.41 6.69 2.58
CA MET A 237 31.06 7.98 2.76
C MET A 237 30.04 9.10 2.48
N ALA A 238 30.11 10.18 3.26
CA ALA A 238 29.29 11.36 3.05
C ALA A 238 29.55 11.95 1.66
N ASN A 239 28.50 12.09 0.85
CA ASN A 239 28.59 12.46 -0.55
C ASN A 239 27.75 13.69 -0.95
N PRO A 240 27.93 14.85 -0.26
CA PRO A 240 27.22 16.05 -0.66
C PRO A 240 27.73 16.57 -2.02
N PRO A 241 26.84 17.10 -2.88
CA PRO A 241 27.22 17.72 -4.14
C PRO A 241 28.04 19.01 -3.88
N PRO A 242 29.15 19.24 -4.60
CA PRO A 242 29.93 20.47 -4.47
C PRO A 242 29.09 21.73 -4.74
N PRO A 243 28.97 22.69 -3.78
CA PRO A 243 28.12 23.87 -3.94
C PRO A 243 28.56 24.80 -5.07
N ALA A 244 29.87 24.89 -5.34
CA ALA A 244 30.41 25.71 -6.43
C ALA A 244 29.88 25.28 -7.81
N ARG A 245 29.48 24.01 -7.95
CA ARG A 245 28.92 23.44 -9.18
C ARG A 245 27.47 23.01 -9.01
N HIS A 246 26.77 23.54 -8.00
CA HIS A 246 25.40 23.14 -7.67
C HIS A 246 24.46 23.23 -8.88
N GLY A 247 24.54 24.32 -9.66
CA GLY A 247 23.74 24.51 -10.87
C GLY A 247 23.90 23.40 -11.92
N LEU A 248 25.08 22.76 -12.01
CA LEU A 248 25.28 21.63 -12.92
C LEU A 248 24.51 20.39 -12.45
N TYR A 249 24.51 20.12 -11.14
CA TYR A 249 23.81 18.98 -10.55
C TYR A 249 22.28 19.16 -10.58
N THR A 250 21.80 20.38 -10.32
CA THR A 250 20.37 20.70 -10.43
C THR A 250 19.89 20.56 -11.87
N ASN A 251 20.61 21.13 -12.85
CA ASN A 251 20.21 21.11 -14.26
C ASN A 251 20.30 19.70 -14.88
N ARG A 252 21.25 18.87 -14.43
CA ARG A 252 21.44 17.50 -14.94
C ARG A 252 20.68 16.44 -14.14
N HIS A 253 20.06 16.80 -13.02
CA HIS A 253 19.34 15.89 -12.11
C HIS A 253 20.16 14.65 -11.71
N TYR A 254 21.44 14.85 -11.39
CA TYR A 254 22.39 13.80 -11.08
C TYR A 254 23.32 14.22 -9.93
N THR A 255 23.87 13.24 -9.21
CA THR A 255 24.90 13.40 -8.18
C THR A 255 26.10 12.51 -8.48
N GLU A 256 27.32 13.01 -8.25
CA GLU A 256 28.54 12.24 -8.55
C GLU A 256 28.63 10.93 -7.78
N GLU A 257 29.19 9.90 -8.44
CA GLU A 257 29.48 8.61 -7.82
C GLU A 257 30.40 8.74 -6.60
N VAL A 258 30.10 7.97 -5.56
CA VAL A 258 30.87 7.96 -4.29
C VAL A 258 32.29 7.38 -4.47
N GLU A 259 32.53 6.66 -5.57
CA GLU A 259 33.81 6.02 -5.90
C GLU A 259 34.95 7.03 -6.13
N ARG A 260 34.60 8.28 -6.46
CA ARG A 260 35.59 9.37 -6.64
C ARG A 260 36.37 9.72 -5.37
N PHE A 261 35.87 9.33 -4.20
CA PHE A 261 36.48 9.66 -2.93
C PHE A 261 37.54 8.65 -2.51
N PHE A 262 38.53 9.10 -1.75
CA PHE A 262 39.44 8.22 -1.05
C PHE A 262 38.70 7.51 0.07
N LYS A 263 38.95 6.21 0.24
CA LYS A 263 38.41 5.48 1.39
C LYS A 263 39.21 5.81 2.64
N LEU A 264 38.53 6.26 3.69
CA LEU A 264 39.11 6.71 4.95
C LEU A 264 38.31 6.10 6.11
N GLY A 265 38.91 6.05 7.30
CA GLY A 265 38.20 5.64 8.52
C GLY A 265 37.03 6.56 8.86
N ASN A 266 37.23 7.87 8.66
CA ASN A 266 36.20 8.88 8.85
C ASN A 266 35.26 8.93 7.62
N PRO A 267 33.94 8.67 7.77
CA PRO A 267 32.98 8.74 6.67
C PRO A 267 32.84 10.15 6.08
N ARG A 268 33.17 11.21 6.84
CA ARG A 268 33.20 12.61 6.39
C ARG A 268 34.59 13.08 5.96
N GLY A 269 35.57 12.18 5.88
CA GLY A 269 36.98 12.52 5.65
C GLY A 269 37.28 13.29 4.34
N ASN A 270 36.35 13.29 3.37
CA ASN A 270 36.50 13.96 2.08
C ASN A 270 35.72 15.29 1.96
N GLU A 271 35.13 15.77 3.06
CA GLU A 271 34.28 16.96 3.05
C GLU A 271 35.00 18.22 2.52
N ASN A 272 36.23 18.45 3.01
CA ASN A 272 37.06 19.58 2.60
C ASN A 272 38.53 19.15 2.47
N PRO A 273 39.34 19.87 1.67
CA PRO A 273 40.73 19.49 1.41
C PRO A 273 41.62 19.42 2.67
N PHE A 274 41.33 20.24 3.68
CA PHE A 274 42.07 20.21 4.94
C PHE A 274 41.81 18.90 5.69
N LEU A 275 40.55 18.50 5.84
CA LEU A 275 40.17 17.23 6.47
C LEU A 275 40.73 16.02 5.73
N LEU A 276 40.67 16.06 4.40
CA LEU A 276 41.28 15.02 3.58
C LEU A 276 42.79 14.91 3.82
N THR A 277 43.49 16.05 3.92
CA THR A 277 44.94 16.07 4.16
C THR A 277 45.31 15.38 5.48
N PHE A 278 44.52 15.56 6.54
CA PHE A 278 44.75 14.84 7.80
C PHE A 278 44.56 13.34 7.66
N GLY A 279 43.49 12.90 7.00
CA GLY A 279 43.27 11.48 6.72
C GLY A 279 44.46 10.87 5.97
N ILE A 280 45.00 11.60 4.99
CA ILE A 280 46.17 11.18 4.20
C ILE A 280 47.45 11.13 5.06
N ILE A 281 47.69 12.10 5.94
CA ILE A 281 48.89 12.13 6.79
C ILE A 281 48.91 10.93 7.74
N TRP A 282 47.80 10.66 8.43
CA TRP A 282 47.70 9.51 9.33
C TRP A 282 47.77 8.17 8.60
N PHE A 283 47.20 8.11 7.40
CA PHE A 283 47.35 6.97 6.49
C PHE A 283 48.82 6.72 6.11
N ARG A 284 49.55 7.77 5.72
CA ARG A 284 50.97 7.66 5.38
C ARG A 284 51.81 7.27 6.59
N TRP A 285 51.52 7.84 7.75
CA TRP A 285 52.20 7.51 9.00
C TRP A 285 52.03 6.04 9.36
N HIS A 286 50.81 5.51 9.28
CA HIS A 286 50.59 4.08 9.46
C HIS A 286 51.41 3.23 8.49
N ASN A 287 51.40 3.56 7.20
CA ASN A 287 52.15 2.80 6.20
C ASN A 287 53.67 2.91 6.37
N ALA A 288 54.18 4.05 6.87
CA ALA A 288 55.60 4.22 7.20
C ALA A 288 55.99 3.33 8.39
N VAL A 289 55.22 3.37 9.48
CA VAL A 289 55.43 2.53 10.67
C VAL A 289 55.34 1.04 10.31
N ALA A 290 54.32 0.64 9.54
CA ALA A 290 54.14 -0.76 9.13
C ALA A 290 55.31 -1.28 8.26
N LYS A 291 55.83 -0.47 7.34
CA LYS A 291 57.01 -0.83 6.53
C LYS A 291 58.26 -1.04 7.40
N GLU A 292 58.47 -0.18 8.38
CA GLU A 292 59.63 -0.27 9.28
C GLU A 292 59.51 -1.48 10.21
N LEU A 293 58.32 -1.73 10.77
CA LEU A 293 58.03 -2.95 11.55
C LEU A 293 58.24 -4.23 10.73
N LYS A 294 57.82 -4.26 9.46
CA LYS A 294 58.05 -5.40 8.55
C LYS A 294 59.54 -5.63 8.30
N LYS A 295 60.32 -4.56 8.14
CA LYS A 295 61.76 -4.61 7.88
C LYS A 295 62.52 -5.22 9.06
N GLN A 296 62.14 -4.87 10.29
CA GLN A 296 62.78 -5.39 11.51
C GLN A 296 62.27 -6.76 11.92
N ASN A 297 61.01 -7.07 11.62
CA ASN A 297 60.39 -8.33 11.95
C ASN A 297 59.89 -9.04 10.67
N PRO A 298 60.79 -9.56 9.81
CA PRO A 298 60.38 -10.19 8.56
C PRO A 298 59.43 -11.38 8.74
N SER A 299 59.57 -12.10 9.87
CA SER A 299 58.75 -13.27 10.23
C SER A 299 57.34 -12.94 10.69
N TRP A 300 57.02 -11.67 10.97
CA TRP A 300 55.66 -11.30 11.40
C TRP A 300 54.66 -11.35 10.24
N SER A 301 53.47 -11.83 10.55
CA SER A 301 52.32 -11.80 9.63
C SER A 301 51.85 -10.37 9.37
N GLY A 302 51.22 -10.14 8.22
CA GLY A 302 50.63 -8.84 7.90
C GLY A 302 49.57 -8.38 8.91
N GLU A 303 48.83 -9.30 9.54
CA GLU A 303 47.86 -8.95 10.60
C GLU A 303 48.56 -8.47 11.87
N LYS A 304 49.66 -9.11 12.28
CA LYS A 304 50.44 -8.67 13.43
C LYS A 304 51.06 -7.30 13.18
N ILE A 305 51.64 -7.09 12.00
CA ILE A 305 52.25 -5.81 11.61
C ILE A 305 51.21 -4.70 11.57
N TYR A 306 50.04 -4.97 11.00
CA TYR A 306 48.94 -4.01 10.96
C TYR A 306 48.50 -3.58 12.36
N ASN A 307 48.28 -4.53 13.28
CA ASN A 307 47.82 -4.22 14.63
C ASN A 307 48.90 -3.53 15.48
N GLU A 308 50.17 -3.91 15.31
CA GLU A 308 51.30 -3.21 15.93
C GLU A 308 51.44 -1.78 15.40
N ALA A 309 51.39 -1.58 14.08
CA ALA A 309 51.42 -0.25 13.47
C ALA A 309 50.23 0.60 13.93
N ARG A 310 49.03 0.02 13.98
CA ARG A 310 47.82 0.68 14.52
C ARG A 310 48.03 1.13 15.95
N LYS A 311 48.54 0.26 16.83
CA LYS A 311 48.84 0.59 18.23
C LYS A 311 49.79 1.79 18.34
N TRP A 312 50.89 1.80 17.59
CA TRP A 312 51.86 2.89 17.59
C TRP A 312 51.28 4.22 17.08
N VAL A 313 50.48 4.18 16.02
CA VAL A 313 49.82 5.36 15.47
C VAL A 313 48.81 5.94 16.45
N ILE A 314 48.04 5.08 17.14
CA ILE A 314 47.10 5.49 18.20
C ILE A 314 47.85 6.19 19.34
N ALA A 315 48.94 5.59 19.83
CA ALA A 315 49.77 6.19 20.87
C ALA A 315 50.36 7.55 20.43
N SER A 316 50.86 7.64 19.18
CA SER A 316 51.30 8.92 18.61
C SER A 316 50.18 9.95 18.61
N GLN A 317 48.97 9.56 18.18
CA GLN A 317 47.81 10.43 18.19
C GLN A 317 47.50 10.93 19.61
N GLN A 318 47.33 10.02 20.57
CA GLN A 318 47.01 10.34 21.97
C GLN A 318 48.00 11.32 22.60
N GLN A 319 49.30 11.06 22.45
CA GLN A 319 50.39 11.90 22.94
C GLN A 319 50.30 13.31 22.36
N ILE A 320 50.26 13.39 21.02
CA ILE A 320 50.25 14.63 20.27
C ILE A 320 49.02 15.46 20.66
N VAL A 321 47.85 14.83 20.76
CA VAL A 321 46.60 15.46 21.20
C VAL A 321 46.73 16.06 22.61
N PHE A 322 47.10 15.24 23.59
CA PHE A 322 46.99 15.62 25.01
C PHE A 322 48.13 16.50 25.50
N TYR A 323 49.34 16.28 25.00
CA TYR A 323 50.54 16.92 25.54
C TYR A 323 51.06 18.06 24.67
N GLU A 324 50.81 18.04 23.36
CA GLU A 324 51.28 19.13 22.50
C GLU A 324 50.21 20.16 22.19
N TRP A 325 48.96 19.73 21.98
CA TRP A 325 47.93 20.63 21.47
C TRP A 325 46.90 21.07 22.49
N LEU A 326 46.35 20.16 23.30
CA LEU A 326 45.34 20.51 24.29
C LEU A 326 45.80 21.66 25.22
N PRO A 327 47.06 21.70 25.71
CA PRO A 327 47.55 22.82 26.52
C PRO A 327 47.57 24.14 25.75
N GLN A 328 47.91 24.10 24.45
CA GLN A 328 47.96 25.29 23.58
C GLN A 328 46.57 25.86 23.30
N TRP A 329 45.54 25.01 23.26
CA TRP A 329 44.16 25.43 23.03
C TRP A 329 43.47 25.94 24.30
N LEU A 330 43.68 25.25 25.43
CA LEU A 330 43.11 25.64 26.72
C LEU A 330 43.79 26.88 27.33
N GLY A 331 44.98 27.24 26.82
CA GLY A 331 45.73 28.41 27.25
C GLY A 331 46.49 28.20 28.57
N MET A 332 47.09 27.01 28.77
CA MET A 332 47.98 26.72 29.91
C MET A 332 49.45 26.81 29.48
N ASP A 333 50.30 27.35 30.39
CA ASP A 333 51.47 28.22 30.13
C ASP A 333 52.13 28.19 28.74
N LEU A 334 51.77 29.22 27.98
CA LEU A 334 52.46 29.93 26.92
C LEU A 334 51.62 31.19 26.64
N PRO A 335 52.13 32.18 25.88
CA PRO A 335 51.90 33.48 26.40
C PRO A 335 50.69 34.23 25.65
N LYS A 336 49.72 34.89 26.37
CA LYS A 336 48.46 35.68 26.11
C LYS A 336 48.35 36.25 24.70
N TYR A 337 47.17 35.94 24.20
CA TYR A 337 46.55 36.38 22.99
C TYR A 337 45.93 37.78 23.10
N LYS A 338 45.52 38.30 21.95
CA LYS A 338 44.42 39.23 21.64
C LYS A 338 43.80 38.98 20.25
N LYS A 339 42.92 37.97 20.11
CA LYS A 339 41.68 37.93 19.28
C LYS A 339 41.19 36.53 18.93
N GLU A 340 40.65 35.85 19.93
CA GLU A 340 39.66 34.81 19.70
C GLU A 340 38.42 35.55 20.13
N ASP A 341 37.64 35.97 19.15
CA ASP A 341 36.44 36.72 19.40
C ASP A 341 35.22 35.90 19.01
N HIS A 342 34.06 36.45 19.29
CA HIS A 342 32.77 35.89 18.94
C HIS A 342 32.49 35.95 17.42
N LYS A 343 33.43 36.48 16.62
CA LYS A 343 33.21 36.78 15.20
C LYS A 343 33.55 35.57 14.34
N ILE A 344 32.59 35.16 13.53
CA ILE A 344 32.67 34.00 12.66
C ILE A 344 32.59 34.45 11.19
N VAL A 345 33.52 33.93 10.39
CA VAL A 345 33.65 34.23 8.94
C VAL A 345 32.45 33.73 8.13
N GLU A 346 32.17 34.40 7.01
CA GLU A 346 31.01 34.09 6.16
C GLU A 346 31.07 32.68 5.53
N ASP A 347 32.26 32.14 5.31
CA ASP A 347 32.47 30.76 4.82
C ASP A 347 31.77 29.71 5.70
N LEU A 348 31.74 29.96 7.01
CA LEU A 348 31.03 29.12 7.99
C LEU A 348 29.62 29.68 8.25
N ARG A 349 29.51 31.00 8.31
CA ARG A 349 28.27 31.74 8.56
C ARG A 349 27.67 32.22 7.25
N GLY A 350 26.91 31.37 6.57
CA GLY A 350 26.23 31.73 5.33
C GLY A 350 26.58 30.85 4.14
N ASN A 351 27.80 30.29 4.14
CA ASN A 351 28.34 29.56 3.00
C ASN A 351 28.84 28.14 3.32
N VAL A 352 28.50 27.57 4.49
CA VAL A 352 28.88 26.17 4.78
C VAL A 352 28.18 25.23 3.82
N PHE A 353 28.84 24.13 3.45
CA PHE A 353 28.28 23.09 2.59
C PHE A 353 26.90 22.64 3.09
N GLY A 354 25.93 22.52 2.18
CA GLY A 354 24.64 21.92 2.48
C GLY A 354 24.32 20.76 1.53
N PRO A 355 23.34 19.91 1.88
CA PRO A 355 22.85 18.85 1.01
C PRO A 355 22.09 19.44 -0.18
N LEU A 356 21.61 18.58 -1.08
CA LEU A 356 21.06 18.98 -2.37
C LEU A 356 19.89 20.00 -2.26
N GLU A 357 19.09 19.97 -1.19
CA GLU A 357 18.00 20.93 -0.93
C GLU A 357 18.46 22.39 -0.86
N PHE A 358 19.61 22.62 -0.22
CA PHE A 358 20.21 23.94 0.01
C PHE A 358 21.71 23.80 -0.15
N SER A 359 22.26 24.36 -1.23
CA SER A 359 23.69 24.24 -1.52
C SER A 359 24.59 24.86 -0.43
N ARG A 360 24.05 25.84 0.31
CA ARG A 360 24.74 26.58 1.37
C ARG A 360 23.87 26.71 2.62
N ARG A 361 24.48 26.77 3.81
CA ARG A 361 23.81 26.93 5.11
C ARG A 361 24.57 27.85 6.07
N ASP A 362 24.00 28.14 7.23
CA ASP A 362 24.64 28.90 8.33
C ASP A 362 24.98 27.99 9.51
N LEU A 363 26.28 27.75 9.70
CA LEU A 363 26.77 26.80 10.68
C LEU A 363 26.52 27.19 12.15
N MET A 364 26.47 28.48 12.44
CA MET A 364 26.23 28.95 13.81
C MET A 364 24.76 28.80 14.19
N ALA A 365 23.86 29.13 13.27
CA ALA A 365 22.44 28.87 13.42
C ALA A 365 22.17 27.37 13.63
N LEU A 366 22.91 26.53 12.92
CA LEU A 366 22.83 25.07 13.00
C LEU A 366 23.31 24.51 14.34
N ASN A 367 24.42 25.02 14.88
CA ASN A 367 24.93 24.62 16.20
C ASN A 367 23.98 25.02 17.33
N ILE A 368 23.40 26.22 17.26
CA ILE A 368 22.38 26.67 18.21
C ILE A 368 21.17 25.72 18.16
N GLN A 369 20.70 25.39 16.96
CA GLN A 369 19.57 24.49 16.80
C GLN A 369 19.89 23.04 17.21
N ARG A 370 21.13 22.59 16.99
CA ARG A 370 21.64 21.30 17.46
C ARG A 370 21.65 21.23 18.99
N ALA A 371 22.12 22.27 19.67
CA ALA A 371 22.07 22.37 21.12
C ALA A 371 20.64 22.23 21.66
N ARG A 372 19.67 22.86 20.99
CA ARG A 372 18.24 22.77 21.34
C ARG A 372 17.65 21.36 21.12
N ASP A 373 18.03 20.66 20.05
CA ASP A 373 17.63 19.26 19.82
C ASP A 373 18.25 18.28 20.80
N HIS A 374 19.48 18.53 21.20
CA HIS A 374 20.16 17.74 22.21
C HIS A 374 19.60 18.00 23.60
N GLY A 375 18.64 18.93 23.76
CA GLY A 375 18.07 19.26 25.06
C GLY A 375 19.14 19.80 26.01
N LEU A 376 20.11 20.57 25.48
CA LEU A 376 21.13 21.18 26.33
C LEU A 376 20.48 22.26 27.23
N PRO A 377 20.91 22.36 28.51
CA PRO A 377 20.41 23.38 29.41
C PRO A 377 20.75 24.79 28.91
N ASP A 378 20.10 25.79 29.49
CA ASP A 378 20.53 27.18 29.33
C ASP A 378 21.94 27.38 29.90
N TYR A 379 22.55 28.49 29.47
CA TYR A 379 23.92 28.85 29.80
C TYR A 379 24.19 28.93 31.32
N ASN A 380 23.31 29.53 32.12
CA ASN A 380 23.52 29.66 33.57
C ASN A 380 23.32 28.33 34.30
N THR A 381 22.38 27.49 33.86
CA THR A 381 22.21 26.13 34.36
C THR A 381 23.43 25.27 34.02
N ALA A 382 24.00 25.41 32.82
CA ALA A 382 25.25 24.74 32.44
C ALA A 382 26.41 25.18 33.34
N ARG A 383 26.57 26.48 33.60
CA ARG A 383 27.58 27.00 34.55
C ARG A 383 27.42 26.41 35.94
N LYS A 384 26.19 26.35 36.44
CA LYS A 384 25.88 25.72 37.74
C LYS A 384 26.28 24.24 37.79
N ALA A 385 26.07 23.47 36.71
CA ALA A 385 26.47 22.06 36.62
C ALA A 385 28.00 21.84 36.73
N TYR A 386 28.78 22.88 36.46
CA TYR A 386 30.24 22.92 36.58
C TYR A 386 30.73 23.75 37.78
N ASN A 387 29.85 24.08 38.73
CA ASN A 387 30.16 24.91 39.90
C ASN A 387 30.72 26.31 39.57
N LEU A 388 30.38 26.85 38.40
CA LEU A 388 30.77 28.19 37.98
C LEU A 388 29.73 29.24 38.44
N PRO A 389 30.15 30.49 38.71
CA PRO A 389 29.26 31.55 39.16
C PRO A 389 28.22 31.92 38.10
N LYS A 390 26.99 32.21 38.54
CA LYS A 390 25.91 32.67 37.67
C LYS A 390 26.24 34.05 37.07
N VAL A 391 25.95 34.23 35.79
CA VAL A 391 26.13 35.51 35.09
C VAL A 391 24.81 36.29 35.09
N THR A 392 24.87 37.56 35.51
CA THR A 392 23.70 38.46 35.62
C THR A 392 23.87 39.78 34.88
N SER A 393 25.06 40.09 34.35
CA SER A 393 25.36 41.33 33.61
C SER A 393 26.10 41.02 32.30
N VAL A 394 25.83 41.84 31.27
CA VAL A 394 26.54 41.79 29.98
C VAL A 394 28.01 42.20 30.09
N ASP A 395 28.40 42.84 31.19
CA ASP A 395 29.80 43.21 31.45
C ASP A 395 30.70 42.00 31.67
N HIS A 396 30.12 40.84 31.95
CA HIS A 396 30.83 39.56 31.94
C HIS A 396 31.53 39.28 30.60
N PHE A 397 30.93 39.70 29.48
CA PHE A 397 31.50 39.55 28.14
C PHE A 397 32.51 40.67 27.84
N LYS A 398 33.73 40.56 28.38
CA LYS A 398 34.74 41.64 28.35
C LYS A 398 35.18 42.07 26.96
N LYS A 399 35.26 41.14 26.00
CA LYS A 399 35.77 41.39 24.63
C LYS A 399 34.70 41.67 23.57
N VAL A 400 33.44 41.80 24.00
CA VAL A 400 32.31 42.09 23.10
C VAL A 400 32.09 43.59 23.02
N SER A 401 31.85 44.12 21.81
CA SER A 401 31.60 45.55 21.61
C SER A 401 30.29 45.99 22.27
N PHE A 402 30.19 47.29 22.59
CA PHE A 402 28.97 47.87 23.18
C PHE A 402 27.73 47.64 22.30
N GLU A 403 27.88 47.73 20.97
CA GLU A 403 26.78 47.47 20.03
C GLU A 403 26.23 46.04 20.14
N ILE A 404 27.13 45.04 20.21
CA ILE A 404 26.73 43.63 20.31
C ILE A 404 26.15 43.32 21.68
N LYS A 405 26.66 43.95 22.76
CA LYS A 405 26.04 43.86 24.09
C LYS A 405 24.60 44.40 24.11
N ASN A 406 24.34 45.50 23.42
CA ASN A 406 22.97 46.04 23.29
C ASN A 406 22.06 45.11 22.48
N LYS A 407 22.53 44.61 21.33
CA LYS A 407 21.80 43.60 20.54
C LYS A 407 21.53 42.32 21.33
N PHE A 408 22.47 41.89 22.17
CA PHE A 408 22.28 40.76 23.06
C PHE A 408 21.12 41.00 24.05
N LEU A 409 21.06 42.18 24.67
CA LEU A 409 19.97 42.56 25.59
C LEU A 409 18.61 42.72 24.88
N GLU A 410 18.61 43.12 23.62
CA GLU A 410 17.40 43.19 22.79
C GLU A 410 16.85 41.79 22.48
N LEU A 411 17.74 40.85 22.13
CA LEU A 411 17.36 39.49 21.75
C LEU A 411 17.03 38.60 22.96
N TYR A 412 17.84 38.63 24.02
CA TYR A 412 17.62 37.83 25.23
C TYR A 412 17.05 38.68 26.37
N LYS A 413 15.80 38.38 26.74
CA LYS A 413 15.11 39.04 27.87
C LYS A 413 15.63 38.61 29.25
N SER A 414 16.29 37.46 29.33
CA SER A 414 16.86 36.89 30.55
C SER A 414 18.18 36.18 30.25
N PHE A 415 19.14 36.27 31.17
CA PHE A 415 20.39 35.51 31.11
C PHE A 415 20.19 34.00 31.31
N ASP A 416 19.06 33.60 31.90
CA ASP A 416 18.68 32.19 32.09
C ASP A 416 18.01 31.59 30.84
N ASP A 417 17.79 32.38 29.78
CA ASP A 417 17.27 31.90 28.49
C ASP A 417 18.37 31.76 27.43
N VAL A 418 19.61 32.11 27.77
CA VAL A 418 20.74 32.14 26.81
C VAL A 418 21.12 30.71 26.41
N ASP A 419 21.18 30.46 25.11
CA ASP A 419 21.69 29.17 24.60
C ASP A 419 23.16 28.99 25.00
N ILE A 420 23.51 27.81 25.51
CA ILE A 420 24.87 27.46 25.94
C ILE A 420 25.92 27.77 24.87
N TRP A 421 25.59 27.52 23.59
CA TRP A 421 26.47 27.79 22.46
C TRP A 421 26.77 29.29 22.31
N VAL A 422 25.73 30.13 22.37
CA VAL A 422 25.87 31.58 22.23
C VAL A 422 26.62 32.15 23.43
N GLY A 423 26.24 31.77 24.65
CA GLY A 423 26.89 32.24 25.87
C GLY A 423 28.37 31.86 25.92
N GLY A 424 28.72 30.60 25.65
CA GLY A 424 30.10 30.14 25.65
C GLY A 424 30.99 30.78 24.58
N ILE A 425 30.44 31.09 23.39
CA ILE A 425 31.18 31.83 22.35
C ILE A 425 31.37 33.30 22.75
N LEU A 426 30.38 33.95 23.38
CA LEU A 426 30.51 35.34 23.85
C LEU A 426 31.50 35.49 25.03
N GLU A 427 31.73 34.42 25.80
CA GLU A 427 32.78 34.37 26.83
C GLU A 427 34.20 34.27 26.28
N THR A 428 34.38 34.07 24.97
CA THR A 428 35.69 33.82 24.38
C THR A 428 36.63 35.01 24.60
N GLU A 429 37.83 34.72 25.13
CA GLU A 429 38.86 35.71 25.41
C GLU A 429 40.14 35.46 24.59
N ASP A 430 41.14 34.82 25.20
CA ASP A 430 42.45 34.46 24.59
C ASP A 430 42.55 32.94 24.31
N GLY A 431 41.38 32.32 24.33
CA GLY A 431 41.06 30.92 24.18
C GLY A 431 39.58 30.74 24.54
N PRO A 432 39.10 29.50 24.65
CA PRO A 432 37.73 29.24 25.09
C PRO A 432 37.42 29.95 26.41
N GLY A 433 36.21 30.50 26.49
CA GLY A 433 35.66 31.10 27.70
C GLY A 433 35.63 30.13 28.89
N GLU A 434 35.44 30.66 30.09
CA GLU A 434 35.52 29.89 31.35
C GLU A 434 34.64 28.63 31.33
N LEU A 435 33.39 28.73 30.82
CA LEU A 435 32.50 27.58 30.71
C LEU A 435 33.06 26.51 29.77
N PHE A 436 33.34 26.87 28.51
CA PHE A 436 33.83 25.90 27.52
C PHE A 436 35.18 25.30 27.92
N ARG A 437 36.09 26.10 28.47
CA ARG A 437 37.37 25.59 28.98
C ARG A 437 37.18 24.53 30.05
N THR A 438 36.28 24.76 31.00
CA THR A 438 35.99 23.82 32.10
C THR A 438 35.37 22.53 31.57
N ILE A 439 34.39 22.62 30.65
CA ILE A 439 33.81 21.45 30.00
C ILE A 439 34.90 20.68 29.26
N ILE A 440 35.84 21.37 28.59
CA ILE A 440 36.84 20.74 27.72
C ILE A 440 37.83 19.97 28.57
N ALA A 441 38.39 20.62 29.59
CA ALA A 441 39.29 19.97 30.53
C ALA A 441 38.65 18.72 31.17
N ASP A 442 37.42 18.84 31.69
CA ASP A 442 36.68 17.73 32.32
C ASP A 442 36.45 16.55 31.37
N GLN A 443 36.09 16.80 30.11
CA GLN A 443 35.88 15.73 29.14
C GLN A 443 37.18 15.00 28.80
N PHE A 444 38.25 15.75 28.53
CA PHE A 444 39.56 15.19 28.19
C PHE A 444 40.17 14.39 29.33
N GLU A 445 40.04 14.88 30.56
CA GLU A 445 40.51 14.16 31.72
C GLU A 445 39.80 12.80 31.86
N ARG A 446 38.49 12.74 31.65
CA ARG A 446 37.74 11.48 31.72
C ARG A 446 38.08 10.49 30.63
N ILE A 447 38.19 10.91 29.36
CA ILE A 447 38.51 9.99 28.27
C ILE A 447 39.94 9.45 28.39
N ARG A 448 40.86 10.21 28.99
CA ARG A 448 42.21 9.73 29.33
C ARG A 448 42.16 8.71 30.46
N ASN A 449 41.59 9.10 31.60
CA ASN A 449 41.60 8.28 32.81
C ASN A 449 40.74 7.01 32.66
N GLY A 450 39.71 7.07 31.80
CA GLY A 450 38.79 5.98 31.52
C GLY A 450 39.23 5.04 30.39
N ASP A 451 40.31 5.34 29.68
CA ASP A 451 40.81 4.51 28.58
C ASP A 451 41.85 3.50 29.08
N ARG A 452 41.47 2.21 29.08
CA ARG A 452 42.38 1.11 29.40
C ARG A 452 43.54 1.01 28.40
N PHE A 453 43.33 1.42 27.16
CA PHE A 453 44.32 1.42 26.09
C PHE A 453 45.08 2.74 25.98
N TRP A 454 44.96 3.64 26.98
CA TRP A 454 45.78 4.84 27.07
C TRP A 454 47.26 4.48 27.02
N PHE A 455 48.02 5.20 26.20
CA PHE A 455 49.39 4.82 25.88
C PHE A 455 50.34 4.85 27.09
N GLU A 456 50.04 5.58 28.17
CA GLU A 456 50.84 5.61 29.41
C GLU A 456 50.40 4.57 30.46
N ASN A 457 49.30 3.86 30.21
CA ASN A 457 48.80 2.86 31.15
C ASN A 457 49.68 1.61 31.13
N LYS A 458 50.62 1.49 32.07
CA LYS A 458 51.57 0.37 32.17
C LYS A 458 50.91 -1.01 32.28
N ASN A 459 49.65 -1.09 32.72
CA ASN A 459 48.95 -2.35 32.92
C ASN A 459 48.46 -3.00 31.61
N ASN A 460 48.47 -2.28 30.48
CA ASN A 460 48.10 -2.83 29.17
C ASN A 460 49.29 -3.46 28.42
N GLY A 461 50.48 -3.44 29.01
CA GLY A 461 51.70 -4.02 28.42
C GLY A 461 52.32 -3.17 27.31
N TYR A 462 51.95 -1.90 27.17
CA TYR A 462 52.54 -0.97 26.20
C TYR A 462 53.79 -0.31 26.80
N ASN A 463 54.94 -0.43 26.12
CA ASN A 463 56.12 0.40 26.38
C ASN A 463 56.12 1.56 25.40
N THR A 464 56.13 2.79 25.90
CA THR A 464 55.90 3.98 25.08
C THR A 464 56.95 5.06 25.35
N LEU A 465 57.48 5.58 24.25
CA LEU A 465 58.36 6.74 24.20
C LEU A 465 57.58 7.98 23.78
N PHE A 466 58.19 9.14 24.04
CA PHE A 466 57.66 10.45 23.68
C PHE A 466 57.68 10.65 22.15
N PHE A 467 56.52 10.98 21.58
CA PHE A 467 56.36 11.32 20.16
C PHE A 467 56.10 12.81 19.98
N PHE A 468 56.78 13.43 19.03
CA PHE A 468 56.46 14.79 18.57
C PHE A 468 55.87 14.78 17.17
N ILE A 469 54.82 15.57 16.94
CA ILE A 469 54.18 15.71 15.61
C ILE A 469 55.17 16.09 14.52
N TYR A 470 56.19 16.88 14.84
CA TYR A 470 57.23 17.29 13.91
C TYR A 470 57.85 16.09 13.16
N TYR A 471 58.14 15.01 13.89
CA TYR A 471 58.72 13.79 13.30
C TYR A 471 57.73 13.08 12.36
N VAL A 472 56.45 13.04 12.72
CA VAL A 472 55.41 12.46 11.86
C VAL A 472 55.37 13.17 10.51
N TYR A 473 55.45 14.51 10.50
CA TYR A 473 55.43 15.27 9.25
C TYR A 473 56.70 15.10 8.43
N ASN A 474 57.86 15.20 9.06
CA ASN A 474 59.15 15.03 8.38
C ASN A 474 59.29 13.64 7.73
N ASP A 475 58.75 12.59 8.35
CA ASP A 475 58.88 11.22 7.83
C ASP A 475 57.85 10.86 6.73
N VAL A 476 56.72 11.58 6.63
CA VAL A 476 55.63 11.25 5.68
C VAL A 476 55.41 12.28 4.56
N THR A 477 56.14 13.39 4.61
CA THR A 477 56.05 14.48 3.64
C THR A 477 57.43 14.85 3.11
N ASP A 478 57.48 15.45 1.92
CA ASP A 478 58.72 15.93 1.29
C ASP A 478 59.15 17.31 1.86
N VAL A 479 58.71 17.63 3.08
CA VAL A 479 58.91 18.92 3.76
C VAL A 479 60.24 18.88 4.49
N GLY A 480 61.15 19.80 4.18
CA GLY A 480 62.49 19.85 4.75
C GLY A 480 62.50 20.25 6.23
N GLU A 481 63.61 19.95 6.92
CA GLU A 481 63.77 20.17 8.37
C GLU A 481 63.52 21.63 8.81
N LYS A 482 63.76 22.60 7.91
CA LYS A 482 63.58 24.04 8.10
C LYS A 482 62.24 24.60 7.58
N ASP A 483 61.41 23.78 6.96
CA ASP A 483 60.09 24.20 6.45
C ASP A 483 59.01 24.20 7.54
N LEU A 484 59.28 23.56 8.68
CA LEU A 484 58.38 23.51 9.83
C LEU A 484 59.03 24.14 11.07
N PRO A 485 58.31 25.02 11.80
CA PRO A 485 58.79 25.52 13.07
C PRO A 485 58.85 24.39 14.11
N ALA A 486 59.70 24.55 15.13
CA ALA A 486 59.85 23.58 16.22
C ALA A 486 58.51 23.24 16.90
N ASN A 487 57.63 24.24 17.01
CA ASN A 487 56.23 24.05 17.39
C ASN A 487 55.30 24.41 16.22
N VAL A 488 54.76 23.39 15.58
CA VAL A 488 53.91 23.49 14.37
C VAL A 488 52.53 24.12 14.60
N PHE A 489 52.13 24.39 15.85
CA PHE A 489 50.88 25.11 16.17
C PHE A 489 51.08 26.61 16.35
N LYS A 490 52.34 27.06 16.29
CA LYS A 490 52.71 28.46 16.43
C LYS A 490 53.37 28.99 15.17
N VAL A 491 53.26 30.28 14.98
CA VAL A 491 54.11 31.01 14.04
C VAL A 491 55.58 30.99 14.53
N PRO A 492 56.57 31.04 13.62
CA PRO A 492 57.98 31.16 13.98
C PRO A 492 58.26 32.43 14.81
N VAL A 493 59.14 32.32 15.80
CA VAL A 493 59.57 33.43 16.68
C VAL A 493 61.05 33.81 16.51
N SER A 494 61.80 33.03 15.72
CA SER A 494 63.20 33.28 15.34
C SER A 494 63.37 33.07 13.83
N GLU A 495 64.32 33.77 13.21
CA GLU A 495 64.70 33.54 11.81
C GLU A 495 65.20 32.10 11.55
N ASP A 496 65.76 31.45 12.59
CA ASP A 496 66.22 30.05 12.53
C ASP A 496 65.06 29.04 12.37
N ASP A 497 63.82 29.46 12.66
CA ASP A 497 62.61 28.64 12.52
C ASP A 497 61.91 28.82 11.17
N ILE A 498 62.52 29.58 10.24
CA ILE A 498 61.94 29.93 8.94
C ILE A 498 62.81 29.33 7.83
N ASN A 499 62.19 28.77 6.80
CA ASN A 499 62.93 28.39 5.61
C ASN A 499 63.51 29.65 4.93
N ILE A 500 64.80 29.62 4.60
CA ILE A 500 65.50 30.73 3.94
C ILE A 500 64.85 31.18 2.63
N ASN A 501 64.13 30.29 1.92
CA ASN A 501 63.36 30.63 0.73
C ASN A 501 62.14 31.51 1.06
N CYS A 502 61.46 31.28 2.19
CA CYS A 502 60.33 32.10 2.63
C CYS A 502 60.75 33.53 2.98
N THR A 503 61.96 33.70 3.55
CA THR A 503 62.56 35.02 3.82
C THR A 503 63.06 35.68 2.54
N ARG A 504 63.68 34.92 1.62
CA ARG A 504 64.15 35.42 0.32
C ARG A 504 63.02 35.89 -0.60
N GLU A 505 61.88 35.20 -0.57
CA GLU A 505 60.70 35.52 -1.38
C GLU A 505 59.76 36.54 -0.71
N GLN A 506 60.13 37.10 0.45
CA GLN A 506 59.33 38.05 1.25
C GLN A 506 57.90 37.56 1.57
N ILE A 507 57.70 36.23 1.65
CA ILE A 507 56.40 35.63 1.96
C ILE A 507 56.02 35.89 3.41
N VAL A 508 57.02 35.95 4.30
CA VAL A 508 56.84 36.09 5.74
C VAL A 508 57.37 37.45 6.18
N LYS A 509 56.60 38.17 7.01
CA LYS A 509 56.94 39.49 7.55
C LYS A 509 57.17 39.39 9.05
N GLU A 510 58.10 40.20 9.55
CA GLU A 510 58.32 40.40 10.99
C GLU A 510 57.17 41.22 11.60
N GLY A 511 56.69 40.78 12.75
CA GLY A 511 55.64 41.41 13.54
C GLY A 511 55.82 41.12 15.03
N ASN A 512 54.91 41.63 15.86
CA ASN A 512 54.95 41.44 17.31
C ASN A 512 53.79 40.55 17.76
N CYS A 513 54.10 39.43 18.41
CA CYS A 513 53.14 38.54 19.05
C CYS A 513 53.18 38.76 20.57
N SER A 514 52.06 38.56 21.27
CA SER A 514 51.97 38.80 22.72
C SER A 514 52.04 37.50 23.53
N ASP A 515 52.43 37.68 24.79
CA ASP A 515 52.74 36.67 25.79
C ASP A 515 51.77 36.70 27.03
N PHE A 516 51.69 35.75 28.02
CA PHE A 516 50.55 35.49 28.98
C PHE A 516 50.52 36.45 30.12
N TYR A 517 51.64 37.12 30.23
CA TYR A 517 51.86 38.19 31.13
C TYR A 517 51.76 39.54 30.39
N GLY A 518 51.59 39.51 29.06
CA GLY A 518 51.40 40.66 28.18
C GLY A 518 52.69 41.12 27.51
N TYR A 519 53.78 40.35 27.59
CA TYR A 519 55.06 40.71 26.97
C TYR A 519 54.96 40.60 25.45
N SER A 520 55.72 41.41 24.73
CA SER A 520 55.75 41.40 23.26
C SER A 520 56.99 40.67 22.79
N THR A 521 56.83 39.61 21.99
CA THR A 521 57.91 38.86 21.35
C THR A 521 57.86 39.04 19.83
N PRO A 522 59.01 39.20 19.15
CA PRO A 522 59.03 39.22 17.69
C PRO A 522 58.53 37.87 17.15
N CYS A 523 57.74 37.92 16.08
CA CYS A 523 57.18 36.76 15.42
C CYS A 523 57.02 37.00 13.93
N PHE A 524 57.02 35.91 13.17
CA PHE A 524 57.05 35.96 11.72
C PHE A 524 55.76 35.37 11.15
N HIS A 525 55.02 36.14 10.36
CA HIS A 525 53.73 35.71 9.82
C HIS A 525 53.56 36.10 8.35
N ALA A 526 52.75 35.35 7.60
CA ALA A 526 52.30 35.77 6.27
C ALA A 526 51.22 36.87 6.37
N ASP A 527 50.95 37.58 5.28
CA ASP A 527 49.83 38.52 5.25
C ASP A 527 48.50 37.79 5.50
N PRO A 528 47.57 38.38 6.28
CA PRO A 528 46.28 37.76 6.54
C PRO A 528 45.49 37.65 5.24
N ILE A 529 44.71 36.57 5.13
CA ILE A 529 43.74 36.41 4.06
C ILE A 529 42.60 37.39 4.33
N THR A 530 42.39 38.34 3.43
CA THR A 530 41.30 39.33 3.45
C THR A 530 40.30 38.99 2.36
N SER A 531 39.06 39.47 2.48
CA SER A 531 38.01 39.26 1.47
C SER A 531 38.43 39.66 0.04
N SER A 532 39.30 40.66 -0.10
CA SER A 532 39.83 41.10 -1.40
C SER A 532 40.83 40.14 -2.07
N LYS A 533 41.32 39.13 -1.35
CA LYS A 533 42.33 38.16 -1.81
C LYS A 533 41.75 36.75 -2.06
N VAL A 534 40.46 36.56 -1.83
CA VAL A 534 39.75 35.30 -2.01
C VAL A 534 38.61 35.48 -2.99
N ASP A 535 38.33 34.44 -3.77
CA ASP A 535 37.20 34.43 -4.69
C ASP A 535 35.88 34.50 -3.92
N ASP A 536 34.89 35.19 -4.50
CA ASP A 536 33.56 35.27 -3.92
C ASP A 536 32.90 33.89 -3.82
N CYS A 537 32.25 33.64 -2.68
CA CYS A 537 31.47 32.43 -2.48
C CYS A 537 30.30 32.34 -3.47
N SER A 538 30.04 31.13 -3.99
CA SER A 538 28.88 30.89 -4.83
C SER A 538 27.57 31.12 -4.05
N ASP A 539 26.61 31.78 -4.71
CA ASP A 539 25.28 32.00 -4.17
C ASP A 539 24.57 30.71 -3.70
N PRO A 540 23.70 30.80 -2.67
CA PRO A 540 22.86 29.68 -2.27
C PRO A 540 21.88 29.32 -3.41
N GLY A 541 21.84 28.03 -3.73
CA GLY A 541 20.92 27.40 -4.67
C GLY A 541 20.06 26.35 -3.96
N THR A 542 18.95 25.97 -4.60
CA THR A 542 17.97 25.01 -4.08
C THR A 542 17.62 23.98 -5.13
N TYR A 543 17.27 22.77 -4.69
CA TYR A 543 16.86 21.68 -5.58
C TYR A 543 15.45 21.19 -5.27
N ASP A 544 14.67 20.98 -6.33
CA ASP A 544 13.38 20.29 -6.27
C ASP A 544 13.55 18.82 -6.68
N TYR A 545 13.32 17.92 -5.73
CA TYR A 545 13.40 16.48 -5.95
C TYR A 545 12.36 15.95 -6.94
N PHE A 546 11.23 16.61 -7.10
CA PHE A 546 10.19 16.17 -8.05
C PHE A 546 10.45 16.66 -9.48
N SER A 547 11.36 17.61 -9.66
CA SER A 547 11.67 18.13 -10.98
C SER A 547 12.19 17.05 -11.92
N ASN A 548 11.72 17.08 -13.17
CA ASN A 548 11.83 16.05 -14.22
C ASN A 548 11.08 14.73 -13.96
N SER A 549 10.30 14.64 -12.89
CA SER A 549 9.38 13.52 -12.66
C SER A 549 7.95 13.82 -13.08
N GLU A 550 7.57 15.08 -13.31
CA GLU A 550 6.19 15.53 -13.53
C GLU A 550 5.57 14.86 -14.76
N ILE A 551 6.29 14.87 -15.88
CA ILE A 551 5.84 14.24 -17.13
C ILE A 551 5.75 12.72 -16.93
N SER A 552 6.79 12.10 -16.37
CA SER A 552 6.81 10.65 -16.14
C SER A 552 5.68 10.19 -15.22
N PHE A 553 5.35 10.99 -14.21
CA PHE A 553 4.25 10.77 -13.28
C PHE A 553 2.92 10.78 -14.02
N PHE A 554 2.61 11.88 -14.73
CA PHE A 554 1.36 11.99 -15.48
C PHE A 554 1.23 10.94 -16.58
N VAL A 555 2.28 10.75 -17.39
CA VAL A 555 2.29 9.80 -18.51
C VAL A 555 2.08 8.37 -18.02
N THR A 556 2.69 7.97 -16.89
CA THR A 556 2.51 6.60 -16.37
C THR A 556 1.04 6.30 -16.05
N PHE A 557 0.35 7.21 -15.34
CA PHE A 557 -1.07 7.03 -15.05
C PHE A 557 -1.94 7.17 -16.31
N ALA A 558 -1.64 8.13 -17.17
CA ALA A 558 -2.37 8.35 -18.42
C ALA A 558 -2.28 7.15 -19.38
N VAL A 559 -1.11 6.50 -19.48
CA VAL A 559 -0.91 5.30 -20.31
C VAL A 559 -1.74 4.13 -19.77
N VAL A 560 -1.76 3.90 -18.46
CA VAL A 560 -2.59 2.83 -17.86
C VAL A 560 -4.07 3.08 -18.14
N VAL A 561 -4.55 4.32 -17.96
CA VAL A 561 -5.93 4.70 -18.27
C VAL A 561 -6.22 4.56 -19.77
N ALA A 562 -5.29 4.96 -20.64
CA ALA A 562 -5.44 4.84 -22.09
C ALA A 562 -5.50 3.37 -22.54
N ILE A 563 -4.66 2.48 -22.00
CA ILE A 563 -4.70 1.04 -22.29
C ILE A 563 -6.07 0.45 -21.94
N LEU A 564 -6.57 0.74 -20.74
CA LEU A 564 -7.89 0.28 -20.30
C LEU A 564 -9.03 0.92 -21.11
N GLY A 565 -8.91 2.20 -21.46
CA GLY A 565 -9.86 2.94 -22.28
C GLY A 565 -9.93 2.43 -23.72
N CYS A 566 -8.79 2.15 -24.35
CA CYS A 566 -8.72 1.53 -25.68
C CYS A 566 -9.31 0.12 -25.67
N PHE A 567 -9.02 -0.68 -24.63
CA PHE A 567 -9.59 -2.01 -24.48
C PHE A 567 -11.12 -1.95 -24.31
N TRP A 568 -11.61 -1.03 -23.49
CA TRP A 568 -13.05 -0.78 -23.33
C TRP A 568 -13.68 -0.30 -24.64
N GLY A 569 -13.04 0.64 -25.35
CA GLY A 569 -13.47 1.11 -26.67
C GLY A 569 -13.53 0.01 -27.73
N PHE A 570 -12.57 -0.91 -27.73
CA PHE A 570 -12.57 -2.10 -28.58
C PHE A 570 -13.77 -3.02 -28.28
N LEU A 571 -14.04 -3.30 -27.01
CA LEU A 571 -15.19 -4.12 -26.60
C LEU A 571 -16.51 -3.42 -26.92
N TYR A 572 -16.58 -2.11 -26.72
CA TYR A 572 -17.73 -1.28 -27.08
C TYR A 572 -17.97 -1.28 -28.60
N TRP A 573 -16.92 -1.13 -29.40
CA TRP A 573 -16.99 -1.22 -30.86
C TRP A 573 -17.49 -2.59 -31.30
N LYS A 574 -16.99 -3.69 -30.72
CA LYS A 574 -17.48 -5.04 -31.01
C LYS A 574 -18.96 -5.22 -30.63
N LEU A 575 -19.37 -4.63 -29.51
CA LEU A 575 -20.78 -4.60 -29.09
C LEU A 575 -21.66 -3.86 -30.09
N HIS A 576 -21.20 -2.70 -30.55
CA HIS A 576 -21.89 -1.89 -31.54
C HIS A 576 -21.90 -2.56 -32.92
N GLU A 577 -20.83 -3.23 -33.32
CA GLU A 577 -20.75 -4.03 -34.55
C GLU A 577 -21.79 -5.16 -34.55
N ILE A 578 -21.91 -5.90 -33.44
CA ILE A 578 -22.95 -6.92 -33.28
C ILE A 578 -24.33 -6.27 -33.37
N GLN A 579 -24.56 -5.17 -32.66
CA GLN A 579 -25.85 -4.49 -32.67
C GLN A 579 -26.22 -3.93 -34.06
N ARG A 580 -25.24 -3.43 -34.80
CA ARG A 580 -25.40 -2.96 -36.19
C ARG A 580 -25.61 -4.12 -37.15
N ASN A 581 -24.93 -5.25 -36.98
CA ASN A 581 -25.17 -6.47 -37.76
C ASN A 581 -26.55 -7.06 -37.46
N PHE A 582 -27.05 -6.98 -36.21
CA PHE A 582 -28.42 -7.32 -35.86
C PHE A 582 -29.43 -6.33 -36.48
N SER A 583 -29.14 -5.03 -36.46
CA SER A 583 -29.99 -4.02 -37.08
C SER A 583 -30.02 -4.15 -38.60
N ASN A 584 -28.88 -4.42 -39.25
CA ASN A 584 -28.79 -4.67 -40.67
C ASN A 584 -29.42 -6.02 -41.03
N LYS A 585 -29.25 -7.06 -40.21
CA LYS A 585 -30.01 -8.30 -40.35
C LYS A 585 -31.50 -8.09 -40.18
N HIS A 586 -31.97 -7.17 -39.33
CA HIS A 586 -33.39 -6.84 -39.21
C HIS A 586 -33.89 -5.95 -40.36
N VAL A 587 -33.05 -5.11 -40.96
CA VAL A 587 -33.37 -4.39 -42.21
C VAL A 587 -33.41 -5.37 -43.39
N ASP A 588 -32.51 -6.35 -43.41
CA ASP A 588 -32.55 -7.48 -44.33
C ASP A 588 -33.65 -8.48 -43.96
N PHE A 589 -34.10 -8.56 -42.70
CA PHE A 589 -35.28 -9.32 -42.27
C PHE A 589 -36.56 -8.57 -42.60
N THR A 590 -36.56 -7.24 -42.73
CA THR A 590 -37.68 -6.52 -43.37
C THR A 590 -37.67 -6.71 -44.89
N LYS A 591 -36.49 -6.92 -45.51
CA LYS A 591 -36.41 -7.43 -46.90
C LYS A 591 -36.72 -8.93 -47.01
N SER A 592 -36.47 -9.73 -45.97
CA SER A 592 -36.78 -11.17 -45.93
C SER A 592 -38.21 -11.43 -45.48
N CYS A 593 -38.82 -10.54 -44.70
CA CYS A 593 -40.27 -10.49 -44.51
C CYS A 593 -40.95 -9.98 -45.77
N SER A 594 -40.24 -9.27 -46.66
CA SER A 594 -40.68 -9.08 -48.05
C SER A 594 -40.40 -10.29 -48.96
N SER A 595 -39.84 -11.39 -48.44
CA SER A 595 -39.71 -12.66 -49.16
C SER A 595 -40.47 -13.83 -48.53
N ASP A 596 -40.73 -13.82 -47.21
CA ASP A 596 -41.64 -14.74 -46.52
C ASP A 596 -43.10 -14.27 -46.59
N ILE A 597 -43.32 -12.96 -46.81
CA ILE A 597 -44.45 -12.49 -47.61
C ILE A 597 -43.88 -12.36 -49.01
N GLY A 598 -43.92 -13.45 -49.78
CA GLY A 598 -43.54 -13.39 -51.20
C GLY A 598 -44.24 -12.21 -51.87
N VAL A 599 -43.60 -11.63 -52.88
CA VAL A 599 -43.99 -10.44 -53.67
C VAL A 599 -45.46 -10.43 -54.17
N ALA A 600 -46.23 -11.50 -53.96
CA ALA A 600 -47.68 -11.48 -54.00
C ALA A 600 -48.32 -10.66 -52.86
N GLY A 601 -47.85 -10.73 -51.61
CA GLY A 601 -48.62 -10.27 -50.45
C GLY A 601 -48.93 -8.77 -50.36
N ASN A 602 -48.10 -7.86 -50.87
CA ASN A 602 -48.45 -6.43 -50.85
C ASN A 602 -49.63 -6.11 -51.77
N MET A 603 -49.80 -6.83 -52.89
CA MET A 603 -50.97 -6.69 -53.76
C MET A 603 -52.19 -7.39 -53.16
N TYR A 604 -52.00 -8.47 -52.41
CA TYR A 604 -53.08 -9.21 -51.75
C TYR A 604 -53.57 -8.52 -50.47
N THR A 605 -52.71 -7.91 -49.63
CA THR A 605 -53.19 -7.14 -48.47
C THR A 605 -53.88 -5.86 -48.89
N ASP A 606 -53.39 -5.14 -49.91
CA ASP A 606 -54.08 -3.93 -50.39
C ASP A 606 -55.40 -4.28 -51.10
N ASN A 607 -55.47 -5.36 -51.89
CA ASN A 607 -56.72 -5.83 -52.50
C ASN A 607 -57.68 -6.42 -51.47
N PHE A 608 -57.19 -7.17 -50.46
CA PHE A 608 -57.99 -7.69 -49.35
C PHE A 608 -58.58 -6.57 -48.50
N LEU A 609 -57.81 -5.52 -48.22
CA LEU A 609 -58.28 -4.33 -47.51
C LEU A 609 -59.23 -3.47 -48.36
N MET A 610 -59.09 -3.48 -49.69
CA MET A 610 -60.06 -2.89 -50.63
C MET A 610 -61.37 -3.68 -50.69
N GLU A 611 -61.32 -5.01 -50.72
CA GLU A 611 -62.51 -5.88 -50.68
C GLU A 611 -63.30 -5.75 -49.37
N LEU A 612 -62.60 -5.47 -48.25
CA LEU A 612 -63.21 -5.27 -46.94
C LEU A 612 -63.66 -3.82 -46.66
N ASN A 613 -63.48 -2.90 -47.61
CA ASN A 613 -63.94 -1.50 -47.56
C ASN A 613 -63.53 -0.73 -46.28
N ILE A 614 -62.30 -0.90 -45.81
CA ILE A 614 -61.78 -0.27 -44.59
C ILE A 614 -61.14 1.09 -44.93
N GLU A 615 -61.50 2.16 -44.19
CA GLU A 615 -60.92 3.50 -44.34
C GLU A 615 -59.40 3.51 -44.03
N ARG A 616 -58.63 4.26 -44.82
CA ARG A 616 -57.16 4.29 -44.73
C ARG A 616 -56.64 5.69 -44.40
N GLU A 617 -55.72 5.75 -43.43
CA GLU A 617 -54.91 6.94 -43.16
C GLU A 617 -53.48 6.72 -43.70
N ILE A 618 -53.12 7.39 -44.81
CA ILE A 618 -51.80 7.26 -45.43
C ILE A 618 -50.86 8.31 -44.83
N VAL A 619 -49.97 7.89 -43.95
CA VAL A 619 -48.98 8.78 -43.31
C VAL A 619 -47.68 8.79 -44.13
N SER A 620 -47.44 9.87 -44.88
CA SER A 620 -46.46 9.86 -45.99
C SER A 620 -44.98 10.09 -45.64
N ARG A 621 -44.60 10.38 -44.38
CA ARG A 621 -43.18 10.48 -43.97
C ARG A 621 -43.02 10.25 -42.47
N ILE A 622 -42.79 9.00 -42.06
CA ILE A 622 -42.43 8.66 -40.68
C ILE A 622 -40.98 8.14 -40.64
N THR A 623 -40.15 8.71 -39.77
CA THR A 623 -38.80 8.19 -39.51
C THR A 623 -38.89 6.88 -38.73
N ALA A 624 -37.94 5.94 -38.91
CA ALA A 624 -37.95 4.67 -38.17
C ALA A 624 -38.04 4.83 -36.64
N LYS A 625 -37.49 5.93 -36.09
CA LYS A 625 -37.60 6.30 -34.68
C LYS A 625 -39.04 6.68 -34.27
N ALA A 626 -39.76 7.39 -35.13
CA ALA A 626 -41.16 7.74 -34.88
C ALA A 626 -42.08 6.50 -35.01
N VAL A 627 -41.81 5.60 -35.96
CA VAL A 627 -42.53 4.30 -36.05
C VAL A 627 -42.29 3.46 -34.80
N LEU A 628 -41.04 3.31 -34.35
CA LEU A 628 -40.71 2.54 -33.14
C LEU A 628 -41.31 3.13 -31.86
N ASN A 629 -41.46 4.45 -31.80
CA ASN A 629 -42.11 5.12 -30.67
C ASN A 629 -43.65 4.95 -30.67
N GLN A 630 -44.26 4.78 -31.84
CA GLN A 630 -45.71 4.56 -31.99
C GLN A 630 -46.09 3.07 -31.93
N ALA A 631 -45.21 2.17 -32.31
CA ALA A 631 -45.45 0.73 -32.30
C ALA A 631 -45.53 0.16 -30.88
N ILE A 632 -46.62 -0.54 -30.57
CA ILE A 632 -46.75 -1.28 -29.31
C ILE A 632 -45.99 -2.61 -29.45
N THR A 633 -44.91 -2.76 -28.70
CA THR A 633 -44.14 -4.03 -28.65
C THR A 633 -44.89 -5.10 -27.87
N LYS A 634 -44.58 -6.39 -28.09
CA LYS A 634 -45.11 -7.50 -27.28
C LYS A 634 -44.92 -7.29 -25.78
N SER A 635 -43.76 -6.76 -25.36
CA SER A 635 -43.49 -6.42 -23.95
C SER A 635 -44.37 -5.27 -23.45
N GLY A 636 -44.57 -4.24 -24.28
CA GLY A 636 -45.49 -3.13 -23.99
C GLY A 636 -46.95 -3.60 -23.87
N ARG A 637 -47.39 -4.49 -24.76
CA ARG A 637 -48.72 -5.13 -24.73
C ARG A 637 -48.90 -5.99 -23.48
N GLN A 638 -47.93 -6.83 -23.15
CA GLN A 638 -47.96 -7.67 -21.94
C GLN A 638 -48.11 -6.83 -20.67
N LYS A 639 -47.40 -5.70 -20.58
CA LYS A 639 -47.50 -4.78 -19.45
C LYS A 639 -48.89 -4.15 -19.33
N LYS A 640 -49.53 -3.81 -20.46
CA LYS A 640 -50.93 -3.33 -20.47
C LYS A 640 -51.90 -4.41 -20.00
N VAL A 641 -51.72 -5.65 -20.45
CA VAL A 641 -52.53 -6.80 -20.02
C VAL A 641 -52.33 -7.10 -18.53
N GLU A 642 -51.11 -7.02 -18.00
CA GLU A 642 -50.84 -7.18 -16.56
C GLU A 642 -51.51 -6.08 -15.73
N GLN A 643 -51.46 -4.83 -16.19
CA GLN A 643 -52.16 -3.71 -15.58
C GLN A 643 -53.68 -3.91 -15.60
N PHE A 644 -54.22 -4.43 -16.70
CA PHE A 644 -55.63 -4.80 -16.83
C PHE A 644 -56.06 -5.78 -15.74
N PHE A 645 -55.38 -6.92 -15.59
CA PHE A 645 -55.72 -7.89 -14.55
C PHE A 645 -55.57 -7.31 -13.14
N ARG A 646 -54.51 -6.52 -12.88
CA ARG A 646 -54.28 -5.90 -11.56
C ARG A 646 -55.42 -4.95 -11.15
N VAL A 647 -55.90 -4.11 -12.08
CA VAL A 647 -57.03 -3.20 -11.83
C VAL A 647 -58.32 -3.98 -11.64
N VAL A 648 -58.57 -4.99 -12.49
CA VAL A 648 -59.77 -5.82 -12.40
C VAL A 648 -59.85 -6.56 -11.06
N PHE A 649 -58.79 -7.25 -10.65
CA PHE A 649 -58.77 -7.99 -9.39
C PHE A 649 -58.91 -7.06 -8.17
N SER A 650 -58.36 -5.84 -8.24
CA SER A 650 -58.55 -4.86 -7.16
C SER A 650 -60.02 -4.45 -6.97
N GLN A 651 -60.78 -4.32 -8.06
CA GLN A 651 -62.21 -3.99 -8.01
C GLN A 651 -63.08 -5.18 -7.61
N ALA A 652 -62.78 -6.38 -8.10
CA ALA A 652 -63.60 -7.57 -7.86
C ALA A 652 -63.54 -8.05 -6.39
N PHE A 653 -62.36 -8.00 -5.76
CA PHE A 653 -62.12 -8.56 -4.42
C PHE A 653 -62.36 -7.60 -3.25
N ASN A 654 -62.76 -6.34 -3.48
CA ASN A 654 -63.00 -5.34 -2.43
C ASN A 654 -61.84 -5.26 -1.40
N ILE A 655 -60.60 -5.42 -1.85
CA ILE A 655 -59.42 -5.35 -0.99
C ILE A 655 -59.33 -3.90 -0.53
N ALA A 656 -59.56 -3.67 0.76
CA ALA A 656 -59.44 -2.36 1.38
C ALA A 656 -58.02 -1.81 1.19
N HIS A 657 -57.84 -1.00 0.16
CA HIS A 657 -56.72 -0.08 0.02
C HIS A 657 -57.19 1.29 0.49
N SER A 658 -56.41 1.95 1.34
CA SER A 658 -56.65 3.33 1.76
C SER A 658 -56.81 4.23 0.52
N GLU A 659 -57.74 5.20 0.56
CA GLU A 659 -58.02 6.16 -0.52
C GLU A 659 -56.76 6.73 -1.20
N ASP A 660 -55.66 6.87 -0.45
CA ASP A 660 -54.38 7.41 -0.93
C ASP A 660 -53.63 6.52 -1.96
N GLU A 661 -53.83 5.18 -1.98
CA GLU A 661 -53.17 4.30 -2.97
C GLU A 661 -53.97 4.20 -4.29
N LEU A 662 -55.29 4.36 -4.23
CA LEU A 662 -56.17 4.42 -5.41
C LEU A 662 -55.98 5.72 -6.21
N LEU A 663 -55.70 6.83 -5.51
CA LEU A 663 -55.43 8.14 -6.11
C LEU A 663 -54.05 8.23 -6.80
N GLN A 664 -53.15 7.25 -6.60
CA GLN A 664 -51.85 7.20 -7.28
C GLN A 664 -51.83 6.39 -8.58
N ILE A 665 -52.93 5.75 -8.97
CA ILE A 665 -53.08 5.24 -10.33
C ILE A 665 -53.37 6.46 -11.21
N ASP A 666 -52.37 6.91 -11.96
CA ASP A 666 -52.50 8.00 -12.94
C ASP A 666 -53.80 7.81 -13.75
N SER A 667 -54.68 8.82 -13.72
CA SER A 667 -55.99 8.82 -14.40
C SER A 667 -55.88 8.42 -15.89
N LYS A 668 -54.70 8.59 -16.48
CA LYS A 668 -54.36 8.15 -17.83
C LYS A 668 -54.21 6.64 -17.96
N VAL A 669 -53.61 5.97 -16.99
CA VAL A 669 -53.42 4.51 -16.94
C VAL A 669 -54.76 3.80 -16.71
N ALA A 670 -55.61 4.35 -15.84
CA ALA A 670 -56.96 3.83 -15.64
C ALA A 670 -57.80 3.90 -16.93
N LYS A 671 -57.70 5.01 -17.69
CA LYS A 671 -58.34 5.11 -19.00
C LYS A 671 -57.79 4.11 -20.01
N GLU A 672 -56.47 3.97 -20.14
CA GLU A 672 -55.87 3.02 -21.10
C GLU A 672 -56.22 1.54 -20.80
N VAL A 673 -56.43 1.18 -19.54
CA VAL A 673 -56.82 -0.17 -19.12
C VAL A 673 -58.27 -0.50 -19.47
N ILE A 674 -59.20 0.46 -19.31
CA ILE A 674 -60.63 0.24 -19.61
C ILE A 674 -60.85 -0.09 -21.10
N TYR A 675 -60.06 0.51 -21.98
CA TYR A 675 -60.13 0.25 -23.44
C TYR A 675 -59.26 -0.93 -23.91
N THR A 676 -58.68 -1.69 -22.98
CA THR A 676 -57.89 -2.86 -23.34
C THR A 676 -58.81 -4.08 -23.49
N GLU A 677 -58.78 -4.69 -24.67
CA GLU A 677 -59.51 -5.94 -24.98
C GLU A 677 -58.54 -7.12 -24.97
N LEU A 678 -58.99 -8.31 -24.53
CA LEU A 678 -58.18 -9.53 -24.46
C LEU A 678 -58.50 -10.48 -25.61
N THR A 679 -57.47 -11.00 -26.26
CA THR A 679 -57.60 -12.10 -27.24
C THR A 679 -57.76 -13.45 -26.52
N ILE A 680 -58.27 -14.47 -27.23
CA ILE A 680 -58.36 -15.84 -26.70
C ILE A 680 -57.01 -16.41 -26.26
N ILE A 681 -55.91 -16.01 -26.92
CA ILE A 681 -54.55 -16.46 -26.56
C ILE A 681 -54.11 -15.79 -25.26
N GLU A 682 -54.32 -14.48 -25.12
CA GLU A 682 -53.97 -13.73 -23.89
C GLU A 682 -54.84 -14.18 -22.72
N PHE A 683 -56.11 -14.49 -22.97
CA PHE A 683 -57.04 -15.06 -22.00
C PHE A 683 -56.62 -16.48 -21.56
N ALA A 684 -56.26 -17.35 -22.52
CA ALA A 684 -55.74 -18.69 -22.24
C ALA A 684 -54.44 -18.65 -21.42
N GLU A 685 -53.52 -17.75 -21.80
CA GLU A 685 -52.26 -17.53 -21.07
C GLU A 685 -52.53 -17.07 -19.63
N ALA A 686 -53.51 -16.20 -19.41
CA ALA A 686 -53.91 -15.74 -18.08
C ALA A 686 -54.49 -16.86 -17.21
N LEU A 687 -55.21 -17.80 -17.83
CA LEU A 687 -55.70 -19.03 -17.19
C LEU A 687 -54.65 -20.15 -17.09
N SER A 688 -53.43 -19.92 -17.60
CA SER A 688 -52.37 -20.95 -17.70
C SER A 688 -52.78 -22.21 -18.47
N MET A 689 -53.70 -22.07 -19.41
CA MET A 689 -54.22 -23.16 -20.24
C MET A 689 -53.79 -22.99 -21.70
N ARG A 690 -53.96 -24.04 -22.51
CA ARG A 690 -53.70 -23.95 -23.94
C ARG A 690 -54.86 -23.23 -24.64
N PRO A 691 -54.59 -22.34 -25.63
CA PRO A 691 -55.65 -21.62 -26.34
C PRO A 691 -56.63 -22.52 -27.10
N ASP A 692 -56.19 -23.73 -27.47
CA ASP A 692 -56.98 -24.74 -28.17
C ASP A 692 -57.81 -25.63 -27.23
N SER A 693 -57.66 -25.49 -25.91
CA SER A 693 -58.45 -26.28 -24.95
C SER A 693 -59.94 -25.92 -25.03
N GLU A 694 -60.80 -26.95 -25.00
CA GLU A 694 -62.25 -26.77 -25.14
C GLU A 694 -62.84 -25.89 -24.04
N PHE A 695 -62.34 -26.02 -22.81
CA PHE A 695 -62.73 -25.18 -21.68
C PHE A 695 -62.49 -23.68 -21.94
N VAL A 696 -61.30 -23.31 -22.44
CA VAL A 696 -60.96 -21.91 -22.72
C VAL A 696 -61.85 -21.34 -23.82
N LYS A 697 -62.08 -22.09 -24.91
CA LYS A 697 -62.96 -21.63 -26.00
C LYS A 697 -64.38 -21.38 -25.52
N LYS A 698 -64.92 -22.28 -24.69
CA LYS A 698 -66.30 -22.17 -24.19
C LYS A 698 -66.49 -21.03 -23.21
N ILE A 699 -65.57 -20.83 -22.26
CA ILE A 699 -65.62 -19.66 -21.38
C ILE A 699 -65.43 -18.37 -22.17
N PHE A 700 -64.50 -18.35 -23.12
CA PHE A 700 -64.27 -17.17 -23.94
C PHE A 700 -65.54 -16.75 -24.70
N ASN A 701 -66.22 -17.70 -25.35
CA ASN A 701 -67.47 -17.44 -26.08
C ASN A 701 -68.67 -17.09 -25.17
N LEU A 702 -68.64 -17.50 -23.90
CA LEU A 702 -69.68 -17.18 -22.92
C LEU A 702 -69.53 -15.75 -22.38
N VAL A 703 -68.27 -15.33 -22.17
CA VAL A 703 -67.91 -14.01 -21.62
C VAL A 703 -67.97 -12.92 -22.68
N ASP A 704 -67.63 -13.26 -23.93
CA ASP A 704 -67.77 -12.39 -25.11
C ASP A 704 -69.27 -12.20 -25.44
N MET A 705 -69.87 -11.17 -24.83
CA MET A 705 -71.31 -10.93 -24.90
C MET A 705 -71.72 -10.27 -26.21
N ASP A 706 -70.83 -9.46 -26.79
CA ASP A 706 -71.04 -8.79 -28.07
C ASP A 706 -70.55 -9.61 -29.27
N LYS A 707 -69.90 -10.76 -29.03
CA LYS A 707 -69.37 -11.71 -30.02
C LYS A 707 -68.36 -11.08 -30.98
N ASN A 708 -67.60 -10.12 -30.50
CA ASN A 708 -66.60 -9.42 -31.30
C ASN A 708 -65.27 -10.18 -31.43
N GLY A 709 -65.11 -11.31 -30.71
CA GLY A 709 -63.90 -12.13 -30.71
C GLY A 709 -62.83 -11.67 -29.72
N PHE A 710 -63.16 -10.73 -28.85
CA PHE A 710 -62.33 -10.19 -27.78
C PHE A 710 -63.13 -10.06 -26.49
N ILE A 711 -62.44 -10.04 -25.35
CA ILE A 711 -63.08 -9.79 -24.05
C ILE A 711 -62.72 -8.38 -23.57
N SER A 712 -63.72 -7.52 -23.42
CA SER A 712 -63.57 -6.17 -22.87
C SER A 712 -63.41 -6.17 -21.34
N PHE A 713 -62.97 -5.03 -20.79
CA PHE A 713 -62.84 -4.83 -19.34
C PHE A 713 -64.14 -5.13 -18.58
N ARG A 714 -65.28 -4.73 -19.14
CA ARG A 714 -66.59 -4.86 -18.50
C ARG A 714 -67.06 -6.31 -18.49
N GLU A 715 -66.96 -7.00 -19.63
CA GLU A 715 -67.31 -8.42 -19.74
C GLU A 715 -66.48 -9.29 -18.79
N PHE A 716 -65.18 -8.99 -18.69
CA PHE A 716 -64.29 -9.72 -17.81
C PHE A 716 -64.59 -9.48 -16.31
N ILE A 717 -64.92 -8.24 -15.92
CA ILE A 717 -65.37 -7.91 -14.55
C ILE A 717 -66.69 -8.60 -14.23
N ASP A 718 -67.66 -8.54 -15.14
CA ASP A 718 -68.99 -9.11 -14.93
C ASP A 718 -68.88 -10.64 -14.74
N MET A 719 -68.03 -11.30 -15.54
CA MET A 719 -67.67 -12.70 -15.33
C MET A 719 -67.03 -12.95 -13.95
N LEU A 720 -66.01 -12.17 -13.57
CA LEU A 720 -65.32 -12.34 -12.29
C LEU A 720 -66.22 -12.13 -11.08
N VAL A 721 -67.10 -11.12 -11.12
CA VAL A 721 -68.06 -10.85 -10.04
C VAL A 721 -69.05 -12.01 -9.92
N LEU A 722 -69.51 -12.57 -11.05
CA LEU A 722 -70.39 -13.72 -11.07
C LEU A 722 -69.72 -14.98 -10.49
N PHE A 723 -68.45 -15.24 -10.80
CA PHE A 723 -67.72 -16.37 -10.21
C PHE A 723 -67.35 -16.17 -8.72
N LEU A 724 -67.09 -14.94 -8.28
CA LEU A 724 -66.64 -14.66 -6.91
C LEU A 724 -67.80 -14.45 -5.92
N LYS A 725 -68.82 -13.68 -6.31
CA LYS A 725 -69.94 -13.28 -5.44
C LYS A 725 -71.27 -13.94 -5.82
N GLY A 726 -71.32 -14.63 -6.95
CA GLY A 726 -72.53 -15.35 -7.37
C GLY A 726 -72.89 -16.43 -6.36
N THR A 727 -74.19 -16.55 -6.10
CA THR A 727 -74.77 -17.66 -5.36
C THR A 727 -74.48 -18.99 -6.08
N ALA A 728 -74.54 -20.11 -5.36
CA ALA A 728 -74.31 -21.43 -5.97
C ALA A 728 -75.29 -21.70 -7.14
N GLU A 729 -76.51 -21.16 -7.08
CA GLU A 729 -77.47 -21.22 -8.18
C GLU A 729 -77.05 -20.41 -9.42
N GLU A 730 -76.47 -19.22 -9.23
CA GLU A 730 -75.98 -18.40 -10.34
C GLU A 730 -74.75 -19.03 -11.01
N LYS A 731 -73.89 -19.69 -10.23
CA LYS A 731 -72.74 -20.44 -10.74
C LYS A 731 -73.17 -21.69 -11.52
N LEU A 732 -74.14 -22.45 -11.01
CA LEU A 732 -74.70 -23.62 -11.71
C LEU A 732 -75.42 -23.19 -13.00
N LYS A 733 -76.12 -22.06 -12.99
CA LYS A 733 -76.70 -21.47 -14.19
C LYS A 733 -75.65 -21.06 -15.21
N LEU A 734 -74.55 -20.46 -14.77
CA LEU A 734 -73.42 -20.11 -15.64
C LEU A 734 -72.79 -21.36 -16.28
N MET A 735 -72.63 -22.44 -15.51
CA MET A 735 -72.12 -23.72 -16.04
C MET A 735 -73.07 -24.34 -17.05
N PHE A 736 -74.38 -24.26 -16.81
CA PHE A 736 -75.41 -24.69 -17.77
C PHE A 736 -75.32 -23.87 -19.07
N ASP A 737 -75.27 -22.55 -18.95
CA ASP A 737 -75.18 -21.62 -20.09
C ASP A 737 -73.87 -21.78 -20.89
N MET A 738 -72.78 -22.23 -20.25
CA MET A 738 -71.49 -22.51 -20.90
C MET A 738 -71.55 -23.67 -21.90
N TYR A 739 -72.46 -24.63 -21.69
CA TYR A 739 -72.62 -25.80 -22.54
C TYR A 739 -73.89 -25.75 -23.41
N ASP A 740 -74.85 -24.86 -23.11
CA ASP A 740 -76.00 -24.56 -23.98
C ASP A 740 -75.64 -23.52 -25.05
N ILE A 741 -74.74 -23.91 -25.96
CA ILE A 741 -74.19 -23.04 -27.03
C ILE A 741 -75.32 -22.42 -27.89
N ASN A 742 -76.44 -23.14 -28.05
CA ASN A 742 -77.57 -22.72 -28.87
C ASN A 742 -78.64 -21.93 -28.10
N ARG A 743 -78.45 -21.68 -26.79
CA ARG A 743 -79.42 -21.01 -25.89
C ARG A 743 -80.82 -21.61 -25.97
N THR A 744 -80.89 -22.93 -26.07
CA THR A 744 -82.14 -23.68 -26.21
C THR A 744 -82.86 -23.87 -24.87
N GLY A 745 -82.19 -23.57 -23.76
CA GLY A 745 -82.66 -23.84 -22.40
C GLY A 745 -82.60 -25.32 -22.04
N GLN A 746 -81.94 -26.15 -22.86
CA GLN A 746 -81.85 -27.60 -22.70
C GLN A 746 -80.47 -28.12 -23.14
N LEU A 747 -79.82 -28.94 -22.31
CA LEU A 747 -78.57 -29.61 -22.63
C LEU A 747 -78.84 -31.03 -23.14
N LYS A 748 -78.28 -31.42 -24.28
CA LYS A 748 -78.32 -32.83 -24.69
C LYS A 748 -77.41 -33.67 -23.81
N ARG A 749 -77.69 -34.96 -23.72
CA ARG A 749 -76.85 -35.93 -22.98
C ARG A 749 -75.37 -35.91 -23.44
N GLU A 750 -75.13 -35.71 -24.72
CA GLU A 750 -73.77 -35.60 -25.29
C GLU A 750 -73.06 -34.31 -24.82
N ASP A 751 -73.78 -33.19 -24.74
CA ASP A 751 -73.23 -31.92 -24.27
C ASP A 751 -72.87 -31.97 -22.79
N PHE A 752 -73.66 -32.68 -21.98
CA PHE A 752 -73.39 -32.95 -20.57
C PHE A 752 -72.19 -33.89 -20.37
N ALA A 753 -72.04 -34.93 -21.20
CA ALA A 753 -70.87 -35.80 -21.19
C ALA A 753 -69.58 -35.02 -21.57
N ASN A 754 -69.67 -34.18 -22.60
CA ASN A 754 -68.57 -33.32 -23.02
C ASN A 754 -68.19 -32.30 -21.94
N MET A 755 -69.15 -31.81 -21.15
CA MET A 755 -68.87 -31.00 -19.97
C MET A 755 -68.01 -31.74 -18.94
N LEU A 756 -68.40 -32.95 -18.55
CA LEU A 756 -67.65 -33.73 -17.57
C LEU A 756 -66.26 -34.11 -18.10
N ARG A 757 -66.12 -34.37 -19.40
CA ARG A 757 -64.82 -34.56 -20.05
C ARG A 757 -63.91 -33.33 -19.90
N SER A 758 -64.40 -32.14 -20.22
CA SER A 758 -63.63 -30.90 -20.06
C SER A 758 -63.21 -30.67 -18.59
N PHE A 759 -64.06 -30.98 -17.62
CA PHE A 759 -63.70 -30.89 -16.21
C PHE A 759 -62.58 -31.86 -15.83
N MET A 760 -62.64 -33.10 -16.31
CA MET A 760 -61.62 -34.13 -16.01
C MET A 760 -60.27 -33.81 -16.67
N GLU A 761 -60.29 -33.23 -17.87
CA GLU A 761 -59.11 -32.66 -18.52
C GLU A 761 -58.47 -31.53 -17.70
N THR A 762 -59.28 -30.72 -17.02
CA THR A 762 -58.78 -29.64 -16.14
C THR A 762 -58.02 -30.19 -14.92
N VAL A 763 -58.34 -31.41 -14.50
CA VAL A 763 -57.70 -32.11 -13.37
C VAL A 763 -56.60 -33.09 -13.85
N ASN A 764 -56.26 -33.08 -15.15
CA ASN A 764 -55.28 -34.01 -15.77
C ASN A 764 -55.61 -35.51 -15.55
N ALA A 765 -56.90 -35.86 -15.48
CA ALA A 765 -57.35 -37.25 -15.43
C ALA A 765 -57.77 -37.71 -16.83
N ASP A 766 -57.07 -38.71 -17.38
CA ASP A 766 -57.46 -39.37 -18.64
C ASP A 766 -58.56 -40.40 -18.33
N ILE A 767 -59.78 -40.18 -18.82
CA ILE A 767 -60.92 -41.08 -18.64
C ILE A 767 -61.35 -41.60 -20.00
N SER A 768 -61.61 -42.91 -20.08
CA SER A 768 -62.11 -43.53 -21.32
C SER A 768 -63.57 -43.14 -21.61
N ASP A 769 -63.95 -43.10 -22.87
CA ASP A 769 -65.31 -42.72 -23.30
C ASP A 769 -66.40 -43.59 -22.64
N ASP A 770 -66.11 -44.88 -22.45
CA ASP A 770 -67.03 -45.84 -21.84
C ASP A 770 -67.24 -45.58 -20.34
N GLU A 771 -66.18 -45.24 -19.60
CA GLU A 771 -66.26 -44.87 -18.20
C GLU A 771 -67.01 -43.54 -18.00
N LEU A 772 -66.78 -42.58 -18.88
CA LEU A 772 -67.48 -41.29 -18.87
C LEU A 772 -68.98 -41.46 -19.10
N GLN A 773 -69.39 -42.28 -20.06
CA GLN A 773 -70.81 -42.57 -20.34
C GLN A 773 -71.48 -43.31 -19.18
N SER A 774 -70.76 -44.21 -18.50
CA SER A 774 -71.23 -44.90 -17.30
C SER A 774 -71.49 -43.94 -16.14
N ILE A 775 -70.58 -42.98 -15.91
CA ILE A 775 -70.73 -41.94 -14.88
C ILE A 775 -71.93 -41.04 -15.19
N VAL A 776 -72.05 -40.58 -16.45
CA VAL A 776 -73.20 -39.76 -16.90
C VAL A 776 -74.52 -40.51 -16.68
N HIS A 777 -74.57 -41.79 -17.02
CA HIS A 777 -75.78 -42.60 -16.83
C HIS A 777 -76.15 -42.76 -15.35
N SER A 778 -75.17 -43.04 -14.49
CA SER A 778 -75.37 -43.15 -13.04
C SER A 778 -75.85 -41.83 -12.42
N MET A 779 -75.32 -40.69 -12.88
CA MET A 779 -75.73 -39.36 -12.42
C MET A 779 -77.17 -39.02 -12.83
N MET A 780 -77.57 -39.36 -14.06
CA MET A 780 -78.94 -39.13 -14.54
C MET A 780 -79.96 -40.07 -13.87
N ASP A 781 -79.56 -41.29 -13.52
CA ASP A 781 -80.41 -42.26 -12.82
C ASP A 781 -80.66 -41.85 -11.36
N GLN A 782 -79.64 -41.38 -10.65
CA GLN A 782 -79.78 -40.82 -9.29
C GLN A 782 -80.70 -39.61 -9.24
N ALA A 783 -80.70 -38.77 -10.28
CA ALA A 783 -81.59 -37.62 -10.40
C ALA A 783 -82.99 -37.96 -10.95
N GLN A 784 -83.32 -39.26 -11.12
CA GLN A 784 -84.61 -39.76 -11.62
C GLN A 784 -84.99 -39.30 -13.04
N ILE A 785 -83.99 -39.05 -13.90
CA ILE A 785 -84.17 -38.50 -15.25
C ILE A 785 -83.47 -39.33 -16.34
N ALA A 786 -83.15 -40.60 -16.07
CA ALA A 786 -82.42 -41.50 -16.97
C ALA A 786 -83.03 -41.65 -18.38
N ASN A 787 -84.34 -41.43 -18.54
CA ASN A 787 -85.08 -41.56 -19.80
C ASN A 787 -85.30 -40.25 -20.56
N LYS A 788 -84.85 -39.10 -20.03
CA LYS A 788 -84.91 -37.82 -20.74
C LYS A 788 -83.70 -37.70 -21.71
N GLU A 789 -83.96 -37.31 -22.97
CA GLU A 789 -82.90 -37.05 -23.95
C GLU A 789 -82.22 -35.68 -23.75
N SER A 790 -82.89 -34.76 -23.05
CA SER A 790 -82.39 -33.43 -22.72
C SER A 790 -82.56 -33.09 -21.24
N ILE A 791 -81.60 -32.34 -20.70
CA ILE A 791 -81.52 -31.89 -19.31
C ILE A 791 -81.85 -30.40 -19.31
N ASP A 792 -82.95 -29.99 -18.67
CA ASP A 792 -83.27 -28.58 -18.47
C ASP A 792 -82.51 -27.99 -17.25
N LEU A 793 -82.58 -26.68 -17.03
CA LEU A 793 -81.86 -26.02 -15.92
C LEU A 793 -82.29 -26.58 -14.54
N VAL A 794 -83.53 -27.03 -14.40
CA VAL A 794 -84.05 -27.59 -13.13
C VAL A 794 -83.52 -29.00 -12.92
N ASP A 795 -83.54 -29.82 -13.97
CA ASP A 795 -82.94 -31.15 -14.01
C ASP A 795 -81.43 -31.07 -13.72
N PHE A 796 -80.72 -30.09 -14.30
CA PHE A 796 -79.29 -29.86 -14.09
C PHE A 796 -78.97 -29.47 -12.63
N LYS A 797 -79.79 -28.58 -12.04
CA LYS A 797 -79.68 -28.24 -10.62
C LYS A 797 -79.94 -29.44 -9.71
N ASN A 798 -80.85 -30.34 -10.10
CA ASN A 798 -81.14 -31.55 -9.34
C ASN A 798 -80.00 -32.58 -9.43
N ILE A 799 -79.38 -32.77 -10.60
CA ILE A 799 -78.20 -33.64 -10.77
C ILE A 799 -77.03 -33.17 -9.89
N LEU A 800 -76.79 -31.87 -9.83
CA LEU A 800 -75.65 -31.28 -9.11
C LEU A 800 -76.00 -30.79 -7.69
N GLY A 801 -77.24 -30.98 -7.25
CA GLY A 801 -77.76 -30.46 -5.98
C GLY A 801 -77.08 -31.02 -4.74
N GLU A 802 -76.60 -32.29 -4.77
CA GLU A 802 -75.79 -32.86 -3.68
C GLU A 802 -74.39 -32.25 -3.56
N PHE A 803 -73.90 -31.59 -4.61
CA PHE A 803 -72.57 -30.98 -4.65
C PHE A 803 -72.59 -29.47 -4.39
N ASN A 804 -73.76 -28.89 -4.06
CA ASN A 804 -73.96 -27.45 -3.88
C ASN A 804 -72.99 -26.85 -2.83
N ASP A 805 -72.72 -27.60 -1.75
CA ASP A 805 -71.77 -27.21 -0.71
C ASP A 805 -70.32 -27.18 -1.21
N LYS A 806 -69.94 -28.03 -2.18
CA LYS A 806 -68.60 -28.05 -2.79
C LYS A 806 -68.42 -26.97 -3.86
N PHE A 807 -69.47 -26.60 -4.58
CA PHE A 807 -69.44 -25.51 -5.57
C PHE A 807 -69.37 -24.12 -4.93
N SER A 808 -69.78 -23.98 -3.67
CA SER A 808 -69.56 -22.74 -2.90
C SER A 808 -68.07 -22.39 -2.77
N TYR A 809 -67.16 -23.37 -2.85
CA TYR A 809 -65.70 -23.24 -2.76
C TYR A 809 -64.96 -23.28 -4.11
N ALA A 810 -65.66 -23.41 -5.24
CA ALA A 810 -65.02 -23.43 -6.56
C ALA A 810 -64.60 -22.00 -6.95
N GLU A 811 -63.32 -21.68 -6.77
CA GLU A 811 -62.68 -20.44 -7.23
C GLU A 811 -61.85 -20.72 -8.50
N LEU A 812 -61.92 -19.83 -9.49
CA LEU A 812 -61.03 -19.85 -10.66
C LEU A 812 -59.63 -19.35 -10.24
N GLU A 813 -58.62 -20.21 -10.34
CA GLU A 813 -57.22 -19.82 -10.09
C GLU A 813 -56.67 -19.04 -11.28
N PHE A 814 -56.53 -17.71 -11.14
CA PHE A 814 -55.85 -16.86 -12.13
C PHE A 814 -54.38 -16.65 -11.76
N ASN A 815 -53.47 -16.89 -12.70
CA ASN A 815 -52.04 -16.72 -12.46
C ASN A 815 -51.54 -15.41 -13.11
N VAL A 816 -51.58 -14.31 -12.34
CA VAL A 816 -50.97 -13.05 -12.79
C VAL A 816 -49.47 -13.13 -12.54
N ASN A 817 -48.67 -13.15 -13.61
CA ASN A 817 -47.21 -13.12 -13.54
C ASN A 817 -46.69 -11.79 -12.98
N SER A 818 -46.71 -11.61 -11.67
CA SER A 818 -45.85 -10.64 -11.00
C SER A 818 -44.46 -11.25 -10.82
N ASN A 819 -43.43 -10.57 -11.31
CA ASN A 819 -42.02 -10.98 -11.28
C ASN A 819 -41.64 -12.00 -10.18
N ASP A 820 -41.18 -13.17 -10.63
CA ASP A 820 -40.45 -14.20 -9.88
C ASP A 820 -40.93 -14.45 -8.45
N THR A 821 -42.10 -15.06 -8.29
CA THR A 821 -42.39 -16.19 -7.36
C THR A 821 -43.89 -16.49 -7.40
N SER A 822 -44.27 -17.70 -7.82
CA SER A 822 -45.64 -18.19 -7.67
C SER A 822 -45.93 -18.47 -6.19
N LYS A 823 -46.40 -17.46 -5.45
CA LYS A 823 -46.96 -17.67 -4.11
C LYS A 823 -48.49 -17.71 -4.23
N LYS A 824 -49.06 -18.84 -3.79
CA LYS A 824 -50.48 -18.97 -3.47
C LYS A 824 -50.90 -17.80 -2.57
N LEU A 825 -51.97 -17.11 -2.94
CA LEU A 825 -52.49 -15.93 -2.25
C LEU A 825 -53.17 -16.37 -0.94
N HIS A 826 -52.40 -16.63 0.11
CA HIS A 826 -52.95 -16.69 1.46
C HIS A 826 -53.09 -15.28 2.02
N ALA A 827 -54.30 -14.96 2.48
CA ALA A 827 -54.64 -13.72 3.16
C ALA A 827 -53.72 -13.45 4.37
N GLY A 828 -53.27 -12.21 4.49
CA GLY A 828 -52.76 -11.64 5.74
C GLY A 828 -51.31 -11.94 6.11
N LYS A 829 -50.35 -11.24 5.46
CA LYS A 829 -49.19 -10.63 6.13
C LYS A 829 -48.43 -9.74 5.13
N SER A 830 -48.22 -8.49 5.54
CA SER A 830 -47.52 -7.42 4.83
C SER A 830 -46.23 -7.88 4.14
N THR A 831 -46.21 -7.88 2.81
CA THR A 831 -45.01 -8.11 2.00
C THR A 831 -44.18 -6.82 1.91
N ILE A 832 -43.37 -6.58 2.94
CA ILE A 832 -42.20 -5.72 2.78
C ILE A 832 -41.26 -6.46 1.84
N ARG A 833 -41.03 -5.88 0.66
CA ARG A 833 -40.13 -6.37 -0.37
C ARG A 833 -38.69 -6.27 0.15
N SER A 834 -38.23 -7.26 0.91
CA SER A 834 -36.82 -7.38 1.27
C SER A 834 -36.03 -7.69 0.00
N THR A 835 -35.20 -6.73 -0.42
CA THR A 835 -34.13 -7.04 -1.36
C THR A 835 -33.18 -8.03 -0.69
N PHE A 836 -32.51 -8.90 -1.45
CA PHE A 836 -31.44 -9.80 -0.96
C PHE A 836 -30.42 -9.07 -0.05
N ILE A 837 -30.16 -7.79 -0.34
CA ILE A 837 -29.34 -6.91 0.50
C ILE A 837 -29.95 -6.72 1.88
N GLY A 838 -31.26 -6.55 2.00
CA GLY A 838 -31.98 -6.49 3.26
C GLY A 838 -31.87 -7.77 4.08
N GLU A 839 -32.02 -8.95 3.46
CA GLU A 839 -31.91 -10.24 4.17
C GLU A 839 -30.48 -10.56 4.59
N VAL A 840 -29.50 -10.33 3.72
CA VAL A 840 -28.07 -10.49 4.05
C VAL A 840 -27.64 -9.48 5.11
N LYS A 841 -28.12 -8.23 5.03
CA LYS A 841 -27.88 -7.20 6.04
C LYS A 841 -28.48 -7.61 7.38
N GLN A 842 -29.73 -8.05 7.41
CA GLN A 842 -30.41 -8.46 8.65
C GLN A 842 -29.80 -9.73 9.26
N THR A 843 -29.31 -10.65 8.42
CA THR A 843 -28.57 -11.85 8.87
C THR A 843 -27.19 -11.49 9.41
N MET A 844 -26.46 -10.57 8.77
CA MET A 844 -25.20 -10.06 9.30
C MET A 844 -25.39 -9.23 10.57
N GLU A 845 -26.40 -8.37 10.63
CA GLU A 845 -26.73 -7.56 11.81
C GLU A 845 -27.21 -8.42 12.99
N SER A 846 -27.82 -9.59 12.74
CA SER A 846 -28.23 -10.52 13.81
C SER A 846 -27.12 -11.42 14.33
N LEU A 847 -26.02 -11.60 13.56
CA LEU A 847 -24.85 -12.35 14.00
C LEU A 847 -23.89 -11.53 14.89
N TYR A 848 -24.05 -10.22 14.96
CA TYR A 848 -23.18 -9.32 15.73
C TYR A 848 -24.01 -8.42 16.66
N ALA A 849 -23.62 -8.32 17.93
CA ALA A 849 -24.36 -7.55 18.93
C ALA A 849 -24.35 -6.01 18.71
N ASP A 850 -23.42 -5.49 17.89
CA ASP A 850 -23.32 -4.05 17.55
C ASP A 850 -22.89 -3.86 16.08
N PRO A 851 -23.70 -3.18 15.23
CA PRO A 851 -23.36 -2.84 13.84
C PRO A 851 -22.09 -1.97 13.71
N ASN A 852 -21.75 -1.18 14.73
CA ASN A 852 -20.54 -0.36 14.72
C ASN A 852 -19.26 -1.19 14.95
N ASP A 853 -19.36 -2.34 15.64
CA ASP A 853 -18.22 -3.24 15.85
C ASP A 853 -17.80 -3.92 14.53
N LEU A 854 -18.77 -4.32 13.71
CA LEU A 854 -18.52 -4.88 12.36
C LEU A 854 -17.83 -3.86 11.45
N LYS A 855 -18.31 -2.60 11.47
CA LYS A 855 -17.70 -1.50 10.71
C LYS A 855 -16.28 -1.21 11.19
N SER A 856 -16.05 -1.19 12.51
CA SER A 856 -14.72 -0.98 13.09
C SER A 856 -13.72 -2.10 12.76
N ARG A 857 -14.17 -3.34 12.60
CA ARG A 857 -13.31 -4.50 12.31
C ARG A 857 -13.01 -4.67 10.82
N VAL A 858 -13.99 -4.37 9.97
CA VAL A 858 -13.85 -4.44 8.50
C VAL A 858 -13.10 -3.20 7.95
N GLU A 859 -13.29 -2.02 8.54
CA GLU A 859 -12.68 -0.77 8.06
C GLU A 859 -11.46 -0.33 8.89
N GLY A 860 -11.34 -0.74 10.16
CA GLY A 860 -10.61 0.06 11.14
C GLY A 860 -9.25 -0.44 11.60
N LYS A 861 -8.93 -1.75 11.64
CA LYS A 861 -7.70 -2.18 12.36
C LYS A 861 -6.40 -1.62 11.75
N ASN A 862 -6.22 -1.73 10.44
CA ASN A 862 -5.01 -1.23 9.76
C ASN A 862 -5.08 0.28 9.48
N TYR A 863 -6.26 0.83 9.18
CA TYR A 863 -6.43 2.28 9.04
C TYR A 863 -6.14 2.99 10.37
N PHE A 864 -6.74 2.54 11.47
CA PHE A 864 -6.49 3.05 12.82
C PHE A 864 -5.04 2.82 13.25
N HIS A 865 -4.44 1.65 12.95
CA HIS A 865 -3.03 1.39 13.27
C HIS A 865 -2.09 2.39 12.60
N TYR A 866 -2.24 2.68 11.30
CA TYR A 866 -1.38 3.67 10.62
C TYR A 866 -1.80 5.12 10.91
N LEU A 867 -3.07 5.37 11.27
CA LEU A 867 -3.57 6.69 11.65
C LEU A 867 -3.10 7.11 13.05
N THR A 868 -3.04 6.19 14.02
CA THR A 868 -2.79 6.51 15.43
C THR A 868 -1.61 5.74 16.04
N LEU A 869 -1.51 4.42 15.83
CA LEU A 869 -0.50 3.59 16.52
C LEU A 869 0.89 3.62 15.86
N ARG A 870 1.01 3.94 14.57
CA ARG A 870 2.27 3.95 13.80
C ARG A 870 2.81 5.35 13.48
N GLU A 871 2.19 6.39 14.03
CA GLU A 871 2.65 7.79 13.87
C GLU A 871 4.10 7.99 14.33
N HIS A 872 4.52 7.26 15.38
CA HIS A 872 5.87 7.33 15.96
C HIS A 872 7.01 6.90 15.02
N ARG A 873 6.72 6.13 13.94
CA ARG A 873 7.73 5.73 12.94
C ARG A 873 7.90 6.73 11.79
N GLY A 874 7.23 7.89 11.82
CA GLY A 874 7.45 8.97 10.86
C GLY A 874 6.88 8.78 9.45
N LEU A 875 6.54 7.56 9.03
CA LEU A 875 6.00 7.28 7.68
C LEU A 875 4.76 8.11 7.33
N ARG A 876 3.85 8.35 8.30
CA ARG A 876 2.66 9.21 8.14
C ARG A 876 3.02 10.69 7.95
N ARG A 877 4.13 11.17 8.52
CA ARG A 877 4.55 12.58 8.38
C ARG A 877 4.99 12.88 6.95
N ILE A 878 5.58 11.90 6.28
CA ILE A 878 6.05 12.03 4.90
C ILE A 878 4.93 11.74 3.91
N THR A 879 4.27 10.59 4.03
CA THR A 879 3.27 10.12 3.05
C THR A 879 1.84 10.61 3.32
N GLY A 880 1.63 11.35 4.41
CA GLY A 880 0.33 11.89 4.81
C GLY A 880 -0.71 10.80 5.08
N TYR A 881 -1.96 11.09 4.69
CA TYR A 881 -3.07 10.13 4.79
C TYR A 881 -3.00 9.00 3.75
N GLY A 882 -2.17 9.15 2.71
CA GLY A 882 -2.04 8.18 1.62
C GLY A 882 -1.69 6.78 2.13
N VAL A 883 -0.76 6.66 3.09
CA VAL A 883 -0.38 5.34 3.65
C VAL A 883 -1.52 4.69 4.45
N SER A 884 -2.29 5.48 5.19
CA SER A 884 -3.40 4.95 5.99
C SER A 884 -4.49 4.39 5.07
N ILE A 885 -4.79 5.12 3.99
CA ILE A 885 -5.75 4.72 2.96
C ILE A 885 -5.28 3.45 2.25
N THR A 886 -4.04 3.39 1.77
CA THR A 886 -3.54 2.23 1.03
C THR A 886 -3.44 0.97 1.88
N ARG A 887 -3.16 1.10 3.19
CA ARG A 887 -3.10 -0.04 4.12
C ARG A 887 -4.47 -0.52 4.56
N GLY A 888 -5.42 0.37 4.82
CA GLY A 888 -6.81 0.01 5.04
C GLY A 888 -7.39 -0.74 3.83
N ALA A 889 -7.26 -0.14 2.64
CA ALA A 889 -7.76 -0.71 1.39
C ALA A 889 -7.10 -2.07 1.06
N ALA A 890 -5.78 -2.20 1.23
CA ALA A 890 -5.10 -3.48 0.98
C ALA A 890 -5.58 -4.59 1.93
N SER A 891 -5.87 -4.28 3.19
CA SER A 891 -6.42 -5.25 4.14
C SER A 891 -7.77 -5.80 3.68
N ALA A 892 -8.66 -4.90 3.28
CA ALA A 892 -9.96 -5.28 2.74
C ALA A 892 -9.82 -6.09 1.44
N MET A 893 -8.93 -5.67 0.53
CA MET A 893 -8.63 -6.40 -0.71
C MET A 893 -8.15 -7.83 -0.45
N MET A 894 -7.21 -8.03 0.49
CA MET A 894 -6.70 -9.37 0.83
C MET A 894 -7.83 -10.31 1.26
N PHE A 895 -8.77 -9.81 2.07
CA PHE A 895 -9.95 -10.56 2.49
C PHE A 895 -10.94 -10.81 1.35
N THR A 896 -11.34 -9.76 0.61
CA THR A 896 -12.35 -9.87 -0.45
C THR A 896 -11.87 -10.77 -1.58
N TYR A 897 -10.63 -10.63 -2.05
CA TYR A 897 -10.10 -11.49 -3.11
C TYR A 897 -9.95 -12.94 -2.64
N SER A 898 -9.48 -13.19 -1.41
CA SER A 898 -9.36 -14.57 -0.91
C SER A 898 -10.73 -15.24 -0.73
N SER A 899 -11.70 -14.54 -0.12
CA SER A 899 -13.06 -15.07 0.09
C SER A 899 -13.83 -15.31 -1.22
N MET A 900 -13.48 -14.60 -2.29
CA MET A 900 -14.11 -14.76 -3.61
C MET A 900 -13.94 -16.18 -4.19
N LEU A 901 -12.87 -16.90 -3.86
CA LEU A 901 -12.68 -18.30 -4.29
C LEU A 901 -13.72 -19.25 -3.66
N LEU A 902 -14.08 -19.02 -2.41
CA LEU A 902 -15.05 -19.85 -1.68
C LEU A 902 -16.43 -19.81 -2.34
N THR A 903 -16.82 -18.64 -2.87
CA THR A 903 -18.10 -18.47 -3.58
C THR A 903 -18.22 -19.31 -4.85
N MET A 904 -17.11 -19.85 -5.36
CA MET A 904 -17.04 -20.66 -6.58
C MET A 904 -16.76 -22.15 -6.32
N CYS A 905 -16.75 -22.59 -5.06
CA CYS A 905 -16.60 -23.98 -4.66
C CYS A 905 -17.93 -24.74 -4.80
N LYS A 906 -18.32 -25.03 -6.05
CA LYS A 906 -19.67 -25.52 -6.39
C LYS A 906 -20.03 -26.82 -5.68
N ASN A 907 -19.09 -27.76 -5.51
CA ASN A 907 -19.40 -29.03 -4.86
C ASN A 907 -19.56 -28.86 -3.35
N THR A 908 -18.69 -28.09 -2.74
CA THR A 908 -18.70 -27.76 -1.31
C THR A 908 -19.99 -27.02 -0.96
N ILE A 909 -20.37 -26.00 -1.75
CA ILE A 909 -21.63 -25.27 -1.59
C ILE A 909 -22.83 -26.21 -1.73
N THR A 910 -22.80 -27.15 -2.69
CA THR A 910 -23.88 -28.14 -2.87
C THR A 910 -24.03 -29.05 -1.65
N ILE A 911 -22.92 -29.46 -1.02
CA ILE A 911 -22.95 -30.28 0.21
C ILE A 911 -23.51 -29.47 1.38
N LEU A 912 -23.05 -28.22 1.56
CA LEU A 912 -23.48 -27.37 2.67
C LEU A 912 -24.95 -26.93 2.55
N ARG A 913 -25.48 -26.81 1.33
CA ARG A 913 -26.88 -26.48 1.05
C ARG A 913 -27.87 -27.47 1.68
N ASP A 914 -27.51 -28.75 1.74
CA ASP A 914 -28.38 -29.79 2.29
C ASP A 914 -28.27 -29.91 3.84
N THR A 915 -27.49 -29.02 4.48
CA THR A 915 -27.29 -28.99 5.94
C THR A 915 -28.10 -27.87 6.60
N ALA A 916 -28.14 -27.87 7.94
CA ALA A 916 -28.76 -26.79 8.72
C ALA A 916 -28.17 -25.39 8.44
N LEU A 917 -26.97 -25.29 7.84
CA LEU A 917 -26.35 -24.01 7.50
C LEU A 917 -27.12 -23.22 6.44
N GLN A 918 -27.92 -23.88 5.59
CA GLN A 918 -28.74 -23.21 4.57
C GLN A 918 -29.77 -22.24 5.17
N TYR A 919 -30.22 -22.47 6.41
CA TYR A 919 -31.14 -21.56 7.10
C TYR A 919 -30.47 -20.24 7.51
N TYR A 920 -29.15 -20.23 7.69
CA TYR A 920 -28.38 -19.06 8.10
C TYR A 920 -27.63 -18.43 6.92
N ILE A 921 -27.17 -19.23 5.96
CA ILE A 921 -26.40 -18.79 4.81
C ILE A 921 -27.13 -19.22 3.54
N PRO A 922 -27.61 -18.29 2.71
CA PRO A 922 -28.34 -18.62 1.48
C PRO A 922 -27.36 -19.10 0.39
N PHE A 923 -26.95 -20.36 0.44
CA PHE A 923 -25.99 -20.94 -0.52
C PHE A 923 -26.50 -20.92 -1.96
N ASP A 924 -27.82 -20.87 -2.17
CA ASP A 924 -28.46 -20.70 -3.48
C ASP A 924 -28.07 -19.38 -4.17
N SER A 925 -27.71 -18.35 -3.39
CA SER A 925 -27.31 -17.04 -3.87
C SER A 925 -25.79 -16.86 -3.96
N ALA A 926 -24.99 -17.93 -3.90
CA ALA A 926 -23.52 -17.85 -3.92
C ALA A 926 -22.96 -17.10 -5.14
N PHE A 927 -23.62 -17.18 -6.29
CA PHE A 927 -23.25 -16.40 -7.49
C PHE A 927 -23.52 -14.90 -7.36
N GLU A 928 -24.60 -14.51 -6.68
CA GLU A 928 -24.89 -13.11 -6.36
C GLU A 928 -23.89 -12.58 -5.33
N MET A 929 -23.57 -13.39 -4.32
CA MET A 929 -22.54 -13.09 -3.33
C MET A 929 -21.16 -12.89 -3.98
N HIS A 930 -20.80 -13.70 -4.99
CA HIS A 930 -19.57 -13.51 -5.75
C HIS A 930 -19.49 -12.13 -6.41
N LYS A 931 -20.57 -11.70 -7.09
CA LYS A 931 -20.63 -10.37 -7.71
C LYS A 931 -20.53 -9.25 -6.67
N TYR A 932 -21.20 -9.42 -5.53
CA TYR A 932 -21.17 -8.45 -4.44
C TYR A 932 -19.76 -8.28 -3.86
N ILE A 933 -19.08 -9.38 -3.54
CA ILE A 933 -17.69 -9.37 -3.06
C ILE A 933 -16.76 -8.76 -4.12
N ALA A 934 -16.97 -9.08 -5.40
CA ALA A 934 -16.18 -8.51 -6.49
C ALA A 934 -16.34 -6.98 -6.60
N CYS A 935 -17.55 -6.44 -6.43
CA CYS A 935 -17.77 -4.98 -6.40
C CYS A 935 -17.02 -4.30 -5.26
N TRP A 936 -17.06 -4.87 -4.06
CA TRP A 936 -16.28 -4.36 -2.92
C TRP A 936 -14.77 -4.48 -3.16
N ALA A 937 -14.31 -5.59 -3.73
CA ALA A 937 -12.91 -5.77 -4.10
C ALA A 937 -12.45 -4.69 -5.09
N LEU A 938 -13.27 -4.35 -6.08
CA LEU A 938 -12.97 -3.29 -7.05
C LEU A 938 -12.94 -1.91 -6.38
N PHE A 939 -13.89 -1.62 -5.50
CA PHE A 939 -13.94 -0.35 -4.76
C PHE A 939 -12.65 -0.12 -3.94
N PHE A 940 -12.24 -1.11 -3.15
CA PHE A 940 -11.00 -1.00 -2.37
C PHE A 940 -9.76 -0.99 -3.27
N THR A 941 -9.77 -1.69 -4.40
CA THR A 941 -8.68 -1.61 -5.40
C THR A 941 -8.52 -0.20 -5.95
N ALA A 942 -9.62 0.48 -6.29
CA ALA A 942 -9.57 1.86 -6.78
C ALA A 942 -9.00 2.82 -5.71
N ILE A 943 -9.48 2.71 -4.47
CA ILE A 943 -8.96 3.50 -3.34
C ILE A 943 -7.46 3.24 -3.12
N HIS A 944 -7.04 1.98 -3.21
CA HIS A 944 -5.65 1.59 -3.03
C HIS A 944 -4.73 2.21 -4.12
N ILE A 945 -5.16 2.20 -5.38
CA ILE A 945 -4.42 2.81 -6.50
C ILE A 945 -4.28 4.32 -6.28
N VAL A 946 -5.39 5.01 -5.95
CA VAL A 946 -5.39 6.46 -5.71
C VAL A 946 -4.49 6.82 -4.52
N GLY A 947 -4.58 6.07 -3.42
CA GLY A 947 -3.73 6.28 -2.26
C GLY A 947 -2.24 6.10 -2.56
N HIS A 948 -1.88 5.15 -3.44
CA HIS A 948 -0.49 5.00 -3.88
C HIS A 948 -0.02 6.13 -4.78
N GLY A 949 -0.91 6.76 -5.56
CA GLY A 949 -0.61 7.98 -6.30
C GLY A 949 -0.10 9.11 -5.40
N PHE A 950 -0.78 9.35 -4.27
CA PHE A 950 -0.31 10.31 -3.26
C PHE A 950 0.99 9.88 -2.60
N ASN A 951 1.12 8.60 -2.23
CA ASN A 951 2.33 8.09 -1.60
C ASN A 951 3.56 8.24 -2.50
N PHE A 952 3.45 7.92 -3.80
CA PHE A 952 4.58 8.03 -4.73
C PHE A 952 5.00 9.47 -4.98
N TYR A 953 4.05 10.42 -5.01
CA TYR A 953 4.38 11.84 -5.07
C TYR A 953 5.17 12.29 -3.83
N HIS A 954 4.69 11.94 -2.63
CA HIS A 954 5.36 12.28 -1.38
C HIS A 954 6.72 11.57 -1.22
N ILE A 955 6.86 10.32 -1.67
CA ILE A 955 8.12 9.58 -1.64
C ILE A 955 9.13 10.20 -2.63
N ALA A 956 8.70 10.54 -3.84
CA ALA A 956 9.57 11.12 -4.88
C ALA A 956 10.03 12.56 -4.57
N THR A 957 9.43 13.21 -3.56
CA THR A 957 9.82 14.55 -3.07
C THR A 957 10.76 14.51 -1.87
N GLN A 958 11.05 13.32 -1.30
CA GLN A 958 11.96 13.19 -0.15
C GLN A 958 13.42 13.02 -0.55
N THR A 959 14.31 13.29 0.41
CA THR A 959 15.75 13.01 0.28
C THR A 959 16.05 11.51 0.32
N SER A 960 17.20 11.10 -0.23
CA SER A 960 17.66 9.71 -0.15
C SER A 960 17.89 9.25 1.30
N ASP A 961 18.27 10.16 2.21
CA ASP A 961 18.49 9.87 3.63
C ASP A 961 17.17 9.56 4.34
N ASP A 962 16.11 10.36 4.09
CA ASP A 962 14.78 10.13 4.64
C ASP A 962 14.20 8.79 4.16
N LEU A 963 14.40 8.48 2.88
CA LEU A 963 13.93 7.24 2.28
C LEU A 963 14.69 6.02 2.81
N THR A 964 15.99 6.13 3.02
CA THR A 964 16.80 5.07 3.65
C THR A 964 16.37 4.82 5.10
N CYS A 965 15.98 5.87 5.83
CA CYS A 965 15.44 5.76 7.18
C CYS A 965 14.11 5.00 7.20
N LEU A 966 13.20 5.29 6.26
CA LEU A 966 11.88 4.65 6.15
C LEU A 966 11.95 3.23 5.59
N PHE A 967 12.78 3.01 4.59
CA PHE A 967 12.90 1.77 3.83
C PHE A 967 14.25 1.10 4.09
N ARG A 968 14.58 0.78 5.35
CA ARG A 968 15.88 0.21 5.75
C ARG A 968 16.32 -1.04 4.95
N ASN A 969 15.35 -1.80 4.40
CA ASN A 969 15.63 -2.99 3.58
C ASN A 969 15.95 -2.67 2.11
N ASN A 970 15.64 -1.45 1.64
CA ASN A 970 15.97 -0.94 0.31
C ASN A 970 16.99 0.18 0.47
N PHE A 971 18.26 -0.20 0.51
CA PHE A 971 19.37 0.74 0.59
C PHE A 971 19.51 1.47 -0.74
N HIS A 972 19.53 2.81 -0.68
CA HIS A 972 19.90 3.67 -1.79
C HIS A 972 21.31 4.15 -1.60
N ALA A 973 22.14 4.07 -2.65
CA ALA A 973 23.47 4.64 -2.57
C ALA A 973 23.35 6.17 -2.49
N THR A 974 24.29 6.82 -1.78
CA THR A 974 24.29 8.28 -1.57
C THR A 974 24.42 9.11 -2.85
N HIS A 975 24.72 8.49 -3.99
CA HIS A 975 24.80 9.09 -5.32
C HIS A 975 23.56 8.81 -6.19
N GLU A 976 22.59 8.06 -5.69
CA GLU A 976 21.34 7.76 -6.40
C GLU A 976 20.21 8.64 -5.84
N ILE A 977 19.53 9.36 -6.73
CA ILE A 977 18.32 10.11 -6.39
C ILE A 977 17.12 9.23 -6.79
N PRO A 978 16.38 8.65 -5.82
CA PRO A 978 15.30 7.71 -6.11
C PRO A 978 14.04 8.44 -6.61
N LYS A 979 14.05 8.80 -7.89
CA LYS A 979 12.97 9.48 -8.60
C LYS A 979 11.72 8.59 -8.72
N PHE A 980 10.59 9.19 -9.12
CA PHE A 980 9.31 8.48 -9.30
C PHE A 980 9.44 7.22 -10.19
N HIS A 981 10.13 7.35 -11.33
CA HIS A 981 10.28 6.24 -12.28
C HIS A 981 11.06 5.06 -11.70
N TYR A 982 12.01 5.30 -10.79
CA TYR A 982 12.69 4.22 -10.06
C TYR A 982 11.66 3.41 -9.23
N TRP A 983 10.81 4.10 -8.46
CA TRP A 983 9.81 3.43 -7.63
C TRP A 983 8.78 2.66 -8.44
N MET A 984 8.38 3.16 -9.62
CA MET A 984 7.42 2.47 -10.48
C MET A 984 8.00 1.32 -11.30
N TRP A 985 9.20 1.47 -11.84
CA TRP A 985 9.75 0.54 -12.86
C TRP A 985 10.94 -0.28 -12.40
N SER A 986 11.68 0.19 -11.39
CA SER A 986 12.86 -0.51 -10.85
C SER A 986 12.54 -1.30 -9.58
N THR A 987 11.37 -1.11 -8.98
CA THR A 987 10.93 -1.91 -7.82
C THR A 987 9.95 -3.01 -8.22
N MET A 988 10.09 -4.17 -7.60
CA MET A 988 9.20 -5.31 -7.82
C MET A 988 7.74 -4.95 -7.51
N THR A 989 7.47 -4.23 -6.42
CA THR A 989 6.12 -3.80 -6.03
C THR A 989 5.54 -2.81 -7.03
N GLY A 990 6.35 -1.89 -7.59
CA GLY A 990 5.93 -0.95 -8.63
C GLY A 990 5.50 -1.66 -9.92
N VAL A 991 6.38 -2.48 -10.51
CA VAL A 991 6.11 -3.16 -11.79
C VAL A 991 4.90 -4.10 -11.67
N THR A 992 4.86 -4.90 -10.61
CA THR A 992 3.72 -5.80 -10.36
C THR A 992 2.41 -5.05 -10.17
N SER A 993 2.42 -3.85 -9.58
CA SER A 993 1.21 -3.04 -9.40
C SER A 993 0.58 -2.58 -10.72
N ILE A 994 1.40 -2.19 -11.70
CA ILE A 994 0.94 -1.74 -13.02
C ILE A 994 0.29 -2.92 -13.75
N VAL A 995 1.00 -4.06 -13.81
CA VAL A 995 0.51 -5.27 -14.48
C VAL A 995 -0.77 -5.78 -13.82
N LEU A 996 -0.82 -5.78 -12.48
CA LEU A 996 -2.00 -6.18 -11.71
C LEU A 996 -3.20 -5.26 -11.97
N THR A 997 -2.98 -3.95 -12.07
CA THR A 997 -4.03 -2.96 -12.38
C THR A 997 -4.63 -3.20 -13.76
N ILE A 998 -3.78 -3.46 -14.77
CA ILE A 998 -4.23 -3.77 -16.14
C ILE A 998 -5.04 -5.07 -16.17
N ILE A 999 -4.53 -6.14 -15.56
CA ILE A 999 -5.23 -7.44 -15.50
C ILE A 999 -6.57 -7.31 -14.78
N THR A 1000 -6.59 -6.61 -13.64
CA THR A 1000 -7.82 -6.36 -12.88
C THR A 1000 -8.83 -5.60 -13.75
N GLY A 1001 -8.40 -4.52 -14.42
CA GLY A 1001 -9.26 -3.77 -15.34
C GLY A 1001 -9.84 -4.65 -16.46
N ILE A 1002 -9.03 -5.49 -17.09
CA ILE A 1002 -9.49 -6.43 -18.13
C ILE A 1002 -10.54 -7.41 -17.58
N ILE A 1003 -10.27 -8.03 -16.43
CA ILE A 1003 -11.18 -9.00 -15.80
C ILE A 1003 -12.54 -8.34 -15.52
N PHE A 1004 -12.54 -7.17 -14.89
CA PHE A 1004 -13.77 -6.47 -14.50
C PHE A 1004 -14.54 -5.93 -15.69
N VAL A 1005 -13.87 -5.32 -16.68
CA VAL A 1005 -14.53 -4.85 -17.91
C VAL A 1005 -15.18 -6.00 -18.67
N CYS A 1006 -14.47 -7.12 -18.85
CA CYS A 1006 -15.04 -8.31 -19.50
C CYS A 1006 -16.20 -8.94 -18.71
N SER A 1007 -16.30 -8.66 -17.40
CA SER A 1007 -17.34 -9.19 -16.52
C SER A 1007 -18.60 -8.31 -16.42
N ILE A 1008 -18.64 -7.17 -17.11
CA ILE A 1008 -19.83 -6.31 -17.19
C ILE A 1008 -21.03 -7.11 -17.75
N PRO A 1009 -22.25 -7.02 -17.17
CA PRO A 1009 -23.39 -7.85 -17.55
C PRO A 1009 -23.71 -7.84 -19.06
N ILE A 1010 -23.65 -6.67 -19.70
CA ILE A 1010 -23.93 -6.49 -21.13
C ILE A 1010 -22.89 -7.25 -21.98
N ILE A 1011 -21.61 -7.14 -21.63
CA ILE A 1011 -20.51 -7.81 -22.32
C ILE A 1011 -20.60 -9.32 -22.09
N ARG A 1012 -20.86 -9.77 -20.87
CA ARG A 1012 -21.04 -11.19 -20.57
C ARG A 1012 -22.19 -11.84 -21.36
N GLN A 1013 -23.31 -11.12 -21.51
CA GLN A 1013 -24.48 -11.63 -22.24
C GLN A 1013 -24.28 -11.67 -23.75
N LYS A 1014 -23.69 -10.63 -24.35
CA LYS A 1014 -23.56 -10.50 -25.82
C LYS A 1014 -22.22 -10.95 -26.38
N LEU A 1015 -21.16 -10.94 -25.58
CA LEU A 1015 -19.76 -11.19 -25.94
C LEU A 1015 -19.10 -12.23 -25.00
N TYR A 1016 -19.78 -13.34 -24.76
CA TYR A 1016 -19.37 -14.35 -23.77
C TYR A 1016 -17.95 -14.90 -23.95
N LYS A 1017 -17.46 -15.04 -25.20
CA LYS A 1017 -16.07 -15.49 -25.48
C LYS A 1017 -15.03 -14.60 -24.80
N TYR A 1018 -15.22 -13.28 -24.82
CA TYR A 1018 -14.30 -12.31 -24.21
C TYR A 1018 -14.41 -12.33 -22.69
N PHE A 1019 -15.61 -12.50 -22.15
CA PHE A 1019 -15.81 -12.78 -20.73
C PHE A 1019 -15.02 -14.02 -20.29
N ALA A 1020 -15.21 -15.15 -20.97
CA ALA A 1020 -14.56 -16.41 -20.61
C ALA A 1020 -13.04 -16.34 -20.70
N LEU A 1021 -12.48 -15.66 -21.72
CA LEU A 1021 -11.04 -15.48 -21.85
C LEU A 1021 -10.47 -14.54 -20.77
N GLY A 1022 -11.11 -13.39 -20.55
CA GLY A 1022 -10.68 -12.42 -19.54
C GLY A 1022 -10.72 -13.02 -18.13
N HIS A 1023 -11.80 -13.73 -17.79
CA HIS A 1023 -11.96 -14.31 -16.46
C HIS A 1023 -10.98 -15.46 -16.19
N LYS A 1024 -10.40 -16.12 -17.22
CA LYS A 1024 -9.32 -17.13 -17.06
C LYS A 1024 -7.99 -16.54 -16.58
N LEU A 1025 -7.83 -15.22 -16.54
CA LEU A 1025 -6.61 -14.55 -16.05
C LEU A 1025 -6.46 -14.58 -14.53
N TYR A 1026 -7.46 -15.05 -13.77
CA TYR A 1026 -7.42 -15.06 -12.31
C TYR A 1026 -6.22 -15.80 -11.67
N PRO A 1027 -5.63 -16.88 -12.24
CA PRO A 1027 -4.45 -17.50 -11.65
C PRO A 1027 -3.23 -16.58 -11.73
N LEU A 1028 -3.05 -15.90 -12.88
CA LEU A 1028 -1.99 -14.91 -13.06
C LEU A 1028 -2.18 -13.72 -12.11
N PHE A 1029 -3.43 -13.26 -11.92
CA PHE A 1029 -3.76 -12.25 -10.93
C PHE A 1029 -3.29 -12.65 -9.52
N TYR A 1030 -3.58 -13.87 -9.06
CA TYR A 1030 -3.15 -14.32 -7.73
C TYR A 1030 -1.64 -14.48 -7.59
N ILE A 1031 -0.93 -14.96 -8.63
CA ILE A 1031 0.55 -15.01 -8.63
C ILE A 1031 1.13 -13.61 -8.46
N LEU A 1032 0.59 -12.63 -9.20
CA LEU A 1032 1.04 -11.23 -9.09
C LEU A 1032 0.67 -10.60 -7.75
N MET A 1033 -0.45 -10.95 -7.12
CA MET A 1033 -0.79 -10.51 -5.77
C MET A 1033 0.24 -10.96 -4.72
N PHE A 1034 0.77 -12.19 -4.83
CA PHE A 1034 1.86 -12.66 -3.99
C PHE A 1034 3.16 -11.87 -4.23
N LEU A 1035 3.55 -11.71 -5.49
CA LEU A 1035 4.77 -10.99 -5.86
C LEU A 1035 4.72 -9.52 -5.44
N HIS A 1036 3.56 -8.88 -5.59
CA HIS A 1036 3.36 -7.47 -5.25
C HIS A 1036 3.66 -7.18 -3.77
N GLY A 1037 3.20 -8.05 -2.86
CA GLY A 1037 3.48 -7.93 -1.42
C GLY A 1037 4.89 -8.37 -1.00
N SER A 1038 5.60 -9.15 -1.84
CA SER A 1038 6.90 -9.75 -1.49
C SER A 1038 8.05 -8.75 -1.41
N GLY A 1039 7.89 -7.54 -1.97
CA GLY A 1039 8.90 -6.47 -1.91
C GLY A 1039 9.15 -5.88 -0.52
N ARG A 1040 8.36 -6.26 0.50
CA ARG A 1040 8.55 -5.90 1.94
C ARG A 1040 8.83 -4.41 2.20
N LEU A 1041 8.29 -3.52 1.37
CA LEU A 1041 8.52 -2.07 1.44
C LEU A 1041 8.02 -1.48 2.76
N ILE A 1042 6.77 -1.74 3.12
CA ILE A 1042 6.12 -1.09 4.29
C ILE A 1042 5.90 -2.08 5.44
N GLN A 1043 5.56 -3.32 5.10
CA GLN A 1043 5.23 -4.38 6.04
C GLN A 1043 5.50 -5.76 5.44
N GLU A 1044 5.53 -6.77 6.28
CA GLU A 1044 5.60 -8.16 5.86
C GLU A 1044 4.36 -8.58 5.04
N PRO A 1045 4.50 -9.49 4.06
CA PRO A 1045 3.41 -9.88 3.18
C PRO A 1045 2.35 -10.69 3.94
N PHE A 1046 1.18 -10.12 4.23
CA PHE A 1046 0.11 -10.85 4.94
C PHE A 1046 -0.87 -11.61 4.03
N PHE A 1047 -0.83 -11.40 2.72
CA PHE A 1047 -1.83 -11.96 1.79
C PHE A 1047 -1.96 -13.48 1.87
N HIS A 1048 -0.84 -14.18 2.05
CA HIS A 1048 -0.81 -15.64 2.10
C HIS A 1048 -1.65 -16.22 3.25
N TYR A 1049 -1.71 -15.55 4.41
CA TYR A 1049 -2.54 -15.99 5.53
C TYR A 1049 -4.03 -15.98 5.20
N PHE A 1050 -4.49 -15.00 4.42
CA PHE A 1050 -5.88 -14.93 3.97
C PHE A 1050 -6.16 -15.93 2.84
N PHE A 1051 -5.17 -16.20 2.00
CA PHE A 1051 -5.34 -16.94 0.75
C PHE A 1051 -5.23 -18.46 0.90
N LEU A 1052 -4.37 -18.97 1.79
CA LEU A 1052 -4.01 -20.40 1.87
C LEU A 1052 -5.22 -21.33 2.10
N CYS A 1053 -6.10 -21.00 3.05
CA CYS A 1053 -7.27 -21.84 3.32
C CYS A 1053 -8.30 -21.80 2.16
N PRO A 1054 -8.72 -20.63 1.65
CA PRO A 1054 -9.60 -20.55 0.50
C PRO A 1054 -9.09 -21.24 -0.77
N VAL A 1055 -7.80 -21.09 -1.09
CA VAL A 1055 -7.22 -21.74 -2.29
C VAL A 1055 -7.17 -23.25 -2.13
N PHE A 1056 -6.87 -23.75 -0.93
CA PHE A 1056 -6.86 -25.19 -0.65
C PHE A 1056 -8.25 -25.81 -0.87
N ILE A 1057 -9.30 -25.19 -0.30
CA ILE A 1057 -10.69 -25.64 -0.47
C ILE A 1057 -11.09 -25.58 -1.95
N PHE A 1058 -10.77 -24.49 -2.64
CA PHE A 1058 -11.09 -24.32 -4.06
C PHE A 1058 -10.40 -25.36 -4.94
N THR A 1059 -9.12 -25.65 -4.70
CA THR A 1059 -8.37 -26.66 -5.45
C THR A 1059 -8.96 -28.05 -5.26
N ILE A 1060 -9.29 -28.42 -4.02
CA ILE A 1060 -9.97 -29.70 -3.73
C ILE A 1060 -11.32 -29.77 -4.46
N ASP A 1061 -12.14 -28.71 -4.38
CA ASP A 1061 -13.44 -28.64 -5.06
C ASP A 1061 -13.31 -28.81 -6.59
N LYS A 1062 -12.26 -28.24 -7.18
CA LYS A 1062 -11.94 -28.40 -8.61
C LYS A 1062 -11.44 -29.78 -8.98
N ILE A 1063 -10.61 -30.41 -8.16
CA ILE A 1063 -10.18 -31.80 -8.36
C ILE A 1063 -11.42 -32.71 -8.36
N PHE A 1064 -12.29 -32.59 -7.34
CA PHE A 1064 -13.55 -33.34 -7.30
C PHE A 1064 -14.45 -33.08 -8.51
N SER A 1065 -14.55 -31.82 -8.97
CA SER A 1065 -15.34 -31.48 -10.17
C SER A 1065 -14.83 -32.21 -11.41
N THR A 1066 -13.51 -32.35 -11.57
CA THR A 1066 -12.88 -32.91 -12.76
C THR A 1066 -12.96 -34.45 -12.79
N THR A 1067 -13.06 -35.08 -11.62
CA THR A 1067 -13.17 -36.56 -11.49
C THR A 1067 -14.56 -37.14 -11.83
N ARG A 1068 -15.60 -36.32 -12.04
CA ARG A 1068 -16.97 -36.79 -12.32
C ARG A 1068 -17.12 -37.25 -13.77
N LYS A 1069 -17.70 -38.43 -14.00
CA LYS A 1069 -17.99 -38.97 -15.34
C LYS A 1069 -19.26 -38.36 -15.94
N THR A 1070 -19.20 -38.03 -17.22
CA THR A 1070 -20.33 -37.56 -18.05
C THR A 1070 -20.82 -38.73 -18.91
N VAL A 1071 -22.14 -38.88 -19.04
CA VAL A 1071 -22.79 -39.95 -19.80
C VAL A 1071 -23.59 -39.32 -20.92
N GLU A 1072 -23.35 -39.74 -22.16
CA GLU A 1072 -24.11 -39.26 -23.32
C GLU A 1072 -25.44 -40.03 -23.43
N ILE A 1073 -26.57 -39.33 -23.56
CA ILE A 1073 -27.94 -39.88 -23.55
C ILE A 1073 -28.75 -39.36 -24.75
N PRO A 1074 -29.51 -40.22 -25.45
CA PRO A 1074 -30.40 -39.79 -26.53
C PRO A 1074 -31.69 -39.12 -26.01
N LEU A 1075 -32.11 -38.06 -26.72
CA LEU A 1075 -33.39 -37.37 -26.51
C LEU A 1075 -34.51 -38.08 -27.27
N LEU A 1076 -35.59 -38.46 -26.57
CA LEU A 1076 -36.71 -39.22 -27.12
C LEU A 1076 -37.84 -38.31 -27.64
N ASN A 1077 -38.20 -37.26 -26.88
CA ASN A 1077 -39.30 -36.36 -27.25
C ASN A 1077 -39.10 -34.95 -26.66
N VAL A 1078 -39.69 -33.94 -27.33
CA VAL A 1078 -39.71 -32.54 -26.91
C VAL A 1078 -41.13 -31.99 -27.03
N THR A 1079 -41.66 -31.42 -25.95
CA THR A 1079 -42.96 -30.75 -25.95
C THR A 1079 -42.83 -29.31 -25.47
N LEU A 1080 -43.41 -28.37 -26.22
CA LEU A 1080 -43.46 -26.96 -25.87
C LEU A 1080 -44.74 -26.69 -25.08
N LEU A 1081 -44.61 -26.46 -23.78
CA LEU A 1081 -45.72 -26.16 -22.90
C LEU A 1081 -45.98 -24.64 -22.82
N PRO A 1082 -47.19 -24.22 -22.41
CA PRO A 1082 -47.52 -22.83 -22.08
C PRO A 1082 -46.57 -22.24 -21.03
N SER A 1083 -46.57 -20.91 -20.87
CA SER A 1083 -45.70 -20.19 -19.92
C SER A 1083 -44.19 -20.38 -20.15
N ASN A 1084 -43.77 -20.56 -21.41
CA ASN A 1084 -42.36 -20.69 -21.80
C ASN A 1084 -41.63 -21.87 -21.13
N VAL A 1085 -42.29 -23.02 -20.98
CA VAL A 1085 -41.69 -24.25 -20.41
C VAL A 1085 -41.48 -25.30 -21.50
N THR A 1086 -40.28 -25.87 -21.61
CA THR A 1086 -39.95 -26.94 -22.55
C THR A 1086 -39.77 -28.24 -21.77
N CYS A 1087 -40.56 -29.26 -22.09
CA CYS A 1087 -40.41 -30.58 -21.51
C CYS A 1087 -39.56 -31.45 -22.43
N LEU A 1088 -38.49 -32.03 -21.86
CA LEU A 1088 -37.55 -32.91 -22.53
C LEU A 1088 -37.65 -34.31 -21.93
N ILE A 1089 -37.79 -35.34 -22.78
CA ILE A 1089 -37.86 -36.74 -22.36
C ILE A 1089 -36.63 -37.48 -22.90
N PHE A 1090 -35.87 -38.12 -22.01
CA PHE A 1090 -34.63 -38.84 -22.29
C PHE A 1090 -34.75 -40.34 -22.01
N GLN A 1091 -33.89 -41.14 -22.66
CA GLN A 1091 -33.73 -42.54 -22.30
C GLN A 1091 -33.00 -42.69 -20.96
N LYS A 1092 -33.55 -43.47 -20.01
CA LYS A 1092 -32.87 -43.74 -18.74
C LYS A 1092 -31.70 -44.72 -18.93
N PRO A 1093 -30.46 -44.39 -18.53
CA PRO A 1093 -29.35 -45.34 -18.57
C PRO A 1093 -29.56 -46.51 -17.60
N GLN A 1094 -29.16 -47.73 -17.98
CA GLN A 1094 -29.41 -48.95 -17.19
C GLN A 1094 -28.87 -48.90 -15.75
N TYR A 1095 -27.78 -48.17 -15.52
CA TYR A 1095 -27.13 -48.04 -14.20
C TYR A 1095 -27.57 -46.81 -13.41
N PHE A 1096 -28.49 -46.00 -13.95
CA PHE A 1096 -28.87 -44.71 -13.38
C PHE A 1096 -30.00 -44.85 -12.37
N GLN A 1097 -29.65 -44.78 -11.08
CA GLN A 1097 -30.60 -44.82 -9.96
C GLN A 1097 -30.71 -43.43 -9.31
N TYR A 1098 -31.94 -42.96 -9.09
CA TYR A 1098 -32.20 -41.66 -8.45
C TYR A 1098 -33.42 -41.73 -7.52
N LYS A 1099 -33.57 -40.72 -6.65
CA LYS A 1099 -34.72 -40.52 -5.77
C LYS A 1099 -35.52 -39.30 -6.22
N SER A 1100 -36.82 -39.29 -5.90
CA SER A 1100 -37.71 -38.15 -6.17
C SER A 1100 -37.12 -36.85 -5.62
N GLY A 1101 -37.16 -35.80 -6.44
CA GLY A 1101 -36.59 -34.48 -6.10
C GLY A 1101 -35.10 -34.30 -6.39
N GLN A 1102 -34.39 -35.34 -6.87
CA GLN A 1102 -33.01 -35.18 -7.34
C GLN A 1102 -32.95 -34.48 -8.71
N TRP A 1103 -31.81 -33.84 -8.97
CA TRP A 1103 -31.54 -33.07 -10.18
C TRP A 1103 -30.27 -33.54 -10.88
N VAL A 1104 -30.20 -33.30 -12.18
CA VAL A 1104 -29.11 -33.69 -13.09
C VAL A 1104 -28.52 -32.46 -13.77
N ARG A 1105 -27.27 -32.53 -14.24
CA ARG A 1105 -26.74 -31.50 -15.13
C ARG A 1105 -26.77 -31.97 -16.57
N ILE A 1106 -27.33 -31.15 -17.44
CA ILE A 1106 -27.50 -31.44 -18.86
C ILE A 1106 -26.67 -30.44 -19.66
N SER A 1107 -25.93 -30.94 -20.64
CA SER A 1107 -25.25 -30.16 -21.68
C SER A 1107 -25.79 -30.60 -23.03
N CYS A 1108 -25.99 -29.64 -23.94
CA CYS A 1108 -26.36 -29.90 -25.32
C CYS A 1108 -25.18 -29.51 -26.23
N PRO A 1109 -24.37 -30.48 -26.69
CA PRO A 1109 -23.22 -30.22 -27.55
C PRO A 1109 -23.57 -29.45 -28.84
N ALA A 1110 -24.80 -29.61 -29.36
CA ALA A 1110 -25.30 -28.88 -30.53
C ALA A 1110 -25.57 -27.38 -30.29
N LEU A 1111 -25.59 -26.93 -29.03
CA LEU A 1111 -25.74 -25.53 -28.62
C LEU A 1111 -24.40 -24.92 -28.21
N SER A 1112 -23.66 -25.61 -27.34
CA SER A 1112 -22.42 -25.12 -26.75
C SER A 1112 -21.65 -26.30 -26.18
N ALA A 1113 -20.40 -26.50 -26.61
CA ALA A 1113 -19.55 -27.54 -26.06
C ALA A 1113 -19.14 -27.18 -24.62
N ASN A 1114 -19.41 -28.08 -23.66
CA ASN A 1114 -19.04 -27.98 -22.23
C ASN A 1114 -19.85 -27.01 -21.34
N GLU A 1115 -21.08 -26.64 -21.68
CA GLU A 1115 -21.97 -25.88 -20.78
C GLU A 1115 -23.04 -26.76 -20.13
N TYR A 1116 -22.87 -27.04 -18.84
CA TYR A 1116 -23.73 -27.92 -18.04
C TYR A 1116 -24.69 -27.11 -17.15
N HIS A 1117 -26.00 -27.31 -17.31
CA HIS A 1117 -27.04 -26.63 -16.55
C HIS A 1117 -27.81 -27.63 -15.65
N PRO A 1118 -28.05 -27.29 -14.37
CA PRO A 1118 -28.77 -28.16 -13.44
C PRO A 1118 -30.29 -28.09 -13.66
N PHE A 1119 -30.96 -29.25 -13.70
CA PHE A 1119 -32.41 -29.35 -13.76
C PHE A 1119 -32.95 -30.52 -12.93
N THR A 1120 -34.05 -30.29 -12.22
CA THR A 1120 -34.73 -31.32 -11.44
C THR A 1120 -35.38 -32.35 -12.35
N LEU A 1121 -35.25 -33.63 -12.00
CA LEU A 1121 -35.97 -34.70 -12.69
C LEU A 1121 -37.44 -34.64 -12.30
N SER A 1122 -38.32 -34.45 -13.29
CA SER A 1122 -39.77 -34.47 -13.11
C SER A 1122 -40.36 -35.88 -13.21
N SER A 1123 -39.63 -36.83 -13.78
CA SER A 1123 -40.02 -38.24 -13.86
C SER A 1123 -39.91 -38.94 -12.51
N ALA A 1124 -40.75 -39.94 -12.28
CA ALA A 1124 -40.65 -40.76 -11.09
C ALA A 1124 -39.52 -41.82 -11.20
N PRO A 1125 -38.88 -42.23 -10.09
CA PRO A 1125 -37.75 -43.17 -10.11
C PRO A 1125 -38.01 -44.52 -10.78
N HIS A 1126 -39.28 -44.95 -10.84
CA HIS A 1126 -39.71 -46.22 -11.42
C HIS A 1126 -39.98 -46.13 -12.93
N GLU A 1127 -40.06 -44.92 -13.49
CA GLU A 1127 -40.21 -44.73 -14.94
C GLU A 1127 -38.95 -45.19 -15.69
N SER A 1128 -39.16 -45.71 -16.90
CA SER A 1128 -38.12 -46.15 -17.84
C SER A 1128 -37.47 -44.99 -18.61
N THR A 1129 -38.04 -43.80 -18.51
CA THR A 1129 -37.55 -42.55 -19.12
C THR A 1129 -37.20 -41.53 -18.04
N LEU A 1130 -36.42 -40.52 -18.41
CA LEU A 1130 -36.16 -39.35 -17.56
C LEU A 1130 -36.86 -38.14 -18.19
N SER A 1131 -37.60 -37.36 -17.40
CA SER A 1131 -38.23 -36.13 -17.89
C SER A 1131 -37.70 -34.91 -17.15
N VAL A 1132 -37.56 -33.79 -17.86
CA VAL A 1132 -37.13 -32.50 -17.32
C VAL A 1132 -37.95 -31.37 -17.90
N HIS A 1133 -38.47 -30.51 -17.03
CA HIS A 1133 -39.19 -29.29 -17.40
C HIS A 1133 -38.28 -28.06 -17.27
N ILE A 1134 -37.95 -27.44 -18.40
CA ILE A 1134 -37.02 -26.31 -18.50
C ILE A 1134 -37.81 -25.04 -18.75
N ARG A 1135 -37.80 -24.09 -17.82
CA ARG A 1135 -38.32 -22.73 -18.03
C ARG A 1135 -37.33 -21.90 -18.84
N SER A 1136 -37.78 -21.15 -19.84
CA SER A 1136 -36.93 -20.26 -20.63
C SER A 1136 -36.64 -18.94 -19.91
N VAL A 1137 -35.69 -18.97 -18.97
CA VAL A 1137 -35.30 -17.82 -18.12
C VAL A 1137 -33.99 -17.14 -18.54
N GLY A 1138 -33.08 -17.87 -19.19
CA GLY A 1138 -31.77 -17.36 -19.61
C GLY A 1138 -31.44 -17.63 -21.09
N PRO A 1139 -30.29 -17.12 -21.57
CA PRO A 1139 -29.88 -17.26 -22.97
C PRO A 1139 -29.80 -18.72 -23.44
N TRP A 1140 -29.22 -19.60 -22.62
CA TRP A 1140 -29.13 -21.03 -22.93
C TRP A 1140 -30.51 -21.70 -23.02
N THR A 1141 -31.39 -21.45 -22.05
CA THR A 1141 -32.75 -22.04 -21.99
C THR A 1141 -33.70 -21.46 -23.04
N HIS A 1142 -33.43 -20.25 -23.56
CA HIS A 1142 -34.17 -19.69 -24.69
C HIS A 1142 -33.67 -20.28 -26.01
N ASN A 1143 -32.35 -20.43 -26.16
CA ASN A 1143 -31.76 -21.01 -27.36
C ASN A 1143 -32.11 -22.49 -27.51
N ILE A 1144 -32.18 -23.25 -26.42
CA ILE A 1144 -32.60 -24.66 -26.46
C ILE A 1144 -34.08 -24.81 -26.84
N ARG A 1145 -34.96 -23.92 -26.36
CA ARG A 1145 -36.37 -23.88 -26.73
C ARG A 1145 -36.56 -23.56 -28.21
N ASN A 1146 -35.88 -22.52 -28.71
CA ASN A 1146 -35.97 -22.12 -30.12
C ASN A 1146 -35.39 -23.15 -31.09
N LYS A 1147 -34.29 -23.82 -30.71
CA LYS A 1147 -33.64 -24.83 -31.55
C LYS A 1147 -34.38 -26.16 -31.57
N LEU A 1148 -35.04 -26.53 -30.47
CA LEU A 1148 -35.82 -27.76 -30.37
C LEU A 1148 -37.32 -27.53 -30.66
N ASP A 1149 -37.66 -26.40 -31.27
CA ASP A 1149 -39.03 -26.12 -31.72
C ASP A 1149 -39.38 -27.07 -32.89
N PRO A 1150 -40.45 -27.90 -32.76
CA PRO A 1150 -40.87 -28.84 -33.81
C PRO A 1150 -41.16 -28.19 -35.17
N ASN A 1151 -41.50 -26.89 -35.19
CA ASN A 1151 -41.78 -26.16 -36.42
C ASN A 1151 -40.51 -25.66 -37.15
N ASN A 1152 -39.34 -25.82 -36.52
CA ASN A 1152 -38.07 -25.36 -37.07
C ASN A 1152 -37.42 -26.45 -37.94
N LYS A 1153 -37.27 -26.20 -39.25
CA LYS A 1153 -36.86 -27.20 -40.27
C LYS A 1153 -35.40 -27.68 -40.18
N GLU A 1154 -34.56 -27.12 -39.29
CA GLU A 1154 -33.12 -27.39 -39.25
C GLU A 1154 -32.72 -28.75 -38.62
N PHE A 1155 -33.58 -29.41 -37.83
CA PHE A 1155 -33.24 -30.70 -37.20
C PHE A 1155 -34.31 -31.77 -37.45
N LYS A 1156 -34.07 -32.65 -38.44
CA LYS A 1156 -34.85 -33.90 -38.63
C LYS A 1156 -34.48 -35.01 -37.63
N ILE A 1157 -33.38 -34.85 -36.89
CA ILE A 1157 -32.85 -35.85 -35.93
C ILE A 1157 -32.61 -35.15 -34.59
N LEU A 1158 -33.19 -35.69 -33.51
CA LEU A 1158 -33.02 -35.14 -32.16
C LEU A 1158 -31.55 -35.27 -31.70
N PRO A 1159 -30.95 -34.21 -31.12
CA PRO A 1159 -29.55 -34.24 -30.70
C PRO A 1159 -29.33 -35.11 -29.46
N ARG A 1160 -28.14 -35.73 -29.36
CA ARG A 1160 -27.67 -36.37 -28.13
C ARG A 1160 -27.28 -35.32 -27.09
N MET A 1161 -27.49 -35.62 -25.82
CA MET A 1161 -27.23 -34.73 -24.69
C MET A 1161 -26.27 -35.38 -23.70
N ASP A 1162 -25.39 -34.60 -23.09
CA ASP A 1162 -24.51 -35.10 -22.03
C ASP A 1162 -25.16 -34.90 -20.67
N LEU A 1163 -25.30 -35.99 -19.91
CA LEU A 1163 -25.82 -36.01 -18.55
C LEU A 1163 -24.67 -36.28 -17.57
N MET A 1164 -24.48 -35.37 -16.63
CA MET A 1164 -23.51 -35.55 -15.54
C MET A 1164 -24.22 -36.11 -14.32
N GLU A 1165 -23.85 -37.32 -13.90
CA GLU A 1165 -24.45 -37.99 -12.74
C GLU A 1165 -24.08 -37.25 -11.44
N ASN A 1166 -25.09 -36.94 -10.61
CA ASN A 1166 -24.88 -36.35 -9.29
C ASN A 1166 -24.77 -37.47 -8.25
N ARG A 1167 -23.58 -38.09 -8.11
CA ARG A 1167 -23.30 -39.01 -7.00
C ARG A 1167 -23.09 -38.22 -5.70
N THR A 1168 -24.14 -37.63 -5.15
CA THR A 1168 -24.10 -36.93 -3.85
C THR A 1168 -24.49 -37.79 -2.66
N ARG A 1169 -24.94 -39.04 -2.86
CA ARG A 1169 -25.00 -40.01 -1.76
C ARG A 1169 -23.67 -40.75 -1.65
N ILE A 1170 -22.74 -40.16 -0.90
CA ILE A 1170 -21.91 -40.98 -0.02
C ILE A 1170 -22.88 -41.57 1.02
N GLY A 1171 -23.57 -42.65 0.65
CA GLY A 1171 -23.94 -43.62 1.65
C GLY A 1171 -22.62 -44.20 2.12
N ILE A 1172 -22.16 -43.76 3.29
CA ILE A 1172 -21.13 -44.47 4.03
C ILE A 1172 -21.76 -45.84 4.36
N ASN A 1173 -21.66 -46.80 3.44
CA ASN A 1173 -21.91 -48.19 3.75
C ASN A 1173 -20.59 -48.68 4.34
N MET A 1174 -20.51 -48.68 5.68
CA MET A 1174 -19.38 -49.16 6.49
C MET A 1174 -19.18 -50.69 6.38
N THR A 1175 -19.21 -51.26 5.17
CA THR A 1175 -19.11 -52.72 4.98
C THR A 1175 -18.19 -53.15 3.83
N SER A 1176 -17.45 -52.23 3.20
CA SER A 1176 -16.39 -52.61 2.24
C SER A 1176 -15.07 -52.91 2.97
N PRO A 1177 -14.47 -54.10 2.81
CA PRO A 1177 -13.22 -54.50 3.47
C PRO A 1177 -12.00 -53.64 3.09
N LEU A 1178 -12.09 -52.83 2.02
CA LEU A 1178 -10.99 -52.04 1.48
C LEU A 1178 -10.62 -50.84 2.38
N TRP A 1179 -11.59 -50.27 3.11
CA TRP A 1179 -11.36 -49.09 3.94
C TRP A 1179 -10.69 -49.42 5.28
N SER A 1180 -10.89 -50.63 5.79
CA SER A 1180 -10.18 -51.13 6.98
C SER A 1180 -8.68 -51.29 6.75
N GLN A 1181 -8.24 -51.65 5.53
CA GLN A 1181 -6.80 -51.78 5.23
C GLN A 1181 -6.11 -50.41 5.10
N VAL A 1182 -6.74 -49.44 4.43
CA VAL A 1182 -6.16 -48.10 4.22
C VAL A 1182 -6.11 -47.30 5.53
N ALA A 1183 -7.10 -47.44 6.41
CA ALA A 1183 -7.10 -46.79 7.72
C ALA A 1183 -6.05 -47.39 8.67
N LEU A 1184 -5.79 -48.70 8.63
CA LEU A 1184 -4.76 -49.35 9.44
C LEU A 1184 -3.33 -49.04 8.95
N GLU A 1185 -3.11 -48.87 7.65
CA GLU A 1185 -1.80 -48.44 7.12
C GLU A 1185 -1.51 -46.95 7.41
N SER A 1186 -2.54 -46.10 7.34
CA SER A 1186 -2.43 -44.69 7.72
C SER A 1186 -2.10 -44.48 9.20
N LEU A 1187 -2.64 -45.32 10.10
CA LEU A 1187 -2.33 -45.27 11.53
C LEU A 1187 -0.95 -45.85 11.87
N ARG A 1188 -0.43 -46.80 11.09
CA ARG A 1188 0.96 -47.30 11.25
C ARG A 1188 2.03 -46.29 10.82
N LEU A 1189 1.72 -45.40 9.87
CA LEU A 1189 2.63 -44.34 9.41
C LEU A 1189 2.67 -43.10 10.31
N HIS A 1190 1.85 -43.03 11.36
CA HIS A 1190 1.84 -41.92 12.33
C HIS A 1190 2.46 -42.27 13.69
N GLN A 1191 3.03 -43.47 13.83
CA GLN A 1191 3.80 -43.91 15.01
C GLN A 1191 5.28 -44.23 14.71
N SER A 1192 5.83 -43.75 13.59
CA SER A 1192 7.29 -43.76 13.31
C SER A 1192 7.87 -42.37 13.26
#